data_AF-A0A195BYZ9-F1
#
_entry.id   AF-A0A195BYZ9-F1
#
_cell.length_a   1.000
_cell.length_b   1.000
_cell.length_c   1.000
_cell.angle_alpha   90.00
_cell.angle_beta   90.00
_cell.angle_gamma   90.00
#
_symmetry.space_group_name_H-M   'P 1'
#
loop_
_entity.id
_entity.type
_entity.pdbx_description
1 polymer ?
#
loop_
_entity_poly.entity_id
_entity_poly.type
_entity_poly.pdbx_seq_one_letter_code
_entity_poly.pdbx_strand_id
1 'polypeptide(L)'
;MNSTSYRDDDRENIIQFCKSELTLADSVANGVYKNFKHIISTLLKNDYSIESSEEIKRDCSWFVLPCIPILDEFKRISKNFNTKLVFTSLNKLNSLIKGHKNILPREKTGRKLKTRLAEHNHINRNSNNQSIITEHRIEFDFDWENVAILDKERFLNNRAAEEALQQMLAKDPPEISWENTLGSPNGVPFDDDTKELLRKCLDVSVLPPTSVTELIRRSNVFPLKFPINAIRCAALKDRGINTDSIELNANSVYPLIHEAMLPLIARWLKHKRLYGSTVEKVMYADMGLIQFIHRLLDKRVASFCGANDRWKLLDNKSGFDAWESVGTDQEKEPLVLAKCLSYDEIKLSAMMVVSSHTEFINDGSRNNRGIVSRDPDAVQPKGVIMGVVGTRFEKPRYMEYQDIAVTPQQNNMDNGYGSAMDGTFEEKRGMRILWAKFYGEDYHPLYDETVKRMKSKENRRYISLGNQLIFDIENYMKRTLLSVEIILLEANSRAEKQNTTAFLHVVGFGLGVWKVIQDQEVYFLKTFEIAIKKMNKKLKYVSDIMFAYFRQQKCGGAGNGDYLGDIKIHFALREPHSRLFRAKDSSKLLVVTYASDGNTLPGNEFWVGSLETSGDPAAACSTQITELHNSKINPRACGASLHVASAEHGILHISDYAKLHLT
;
A
#
# COMPACT_ATOMS: atom_id res chain seq x y z
N MET A 1 -46.79 -15.21 -5.18
CA MET A 1 -45.97 -15.57 -6.36
C MET A 1 -45.46 -14.25 -6.92
N ASN A 2 -44.22 -13.80 -6.75
CA ASN A 2 -42.91 -14.45 -6.81
C ASN A 2 -42.02 -13.97 -5.65
N SER A 3 -41.46 -14.90 -4.87
CA SER A 3 -40.47 -14.63 -3.81
C SER A 3 -39.21 -15.50 -3.97
N THR A 4 -38.97 -16.00 -5.18
CA THR A 4 -37.91 -16.97 -5.48
C THR A 4 -36.66 -16.37 -6.14
N SER A 5 -36.70 -15.15 -6.67
CA SER A 5 -35.52 -14.60 -7.40
C SER A 5 -34.37 -14.13 -6.51
N TYR A 6 -34.61 -13.81 -5.22
CA TYR A 6 -33.55 -13.34 -4.32
C TYR A 6 -32.66 -14.47 -3.75
N ARG A 7 -33.10 -15.73 -3.80
CA ARG A 7 -32.35 -16.87 -3.21
C ARG A 7 -31.40 -17.55 -4.20
N ASP A 8 -31.68 -17.46 -5.49
CA ASP A 8 -30.83 -18.04 -6.53
C ASP A 8 -29.58 -17.18 -6.78
N ASP A 9 -29.69 -15.84 -6.72
CA ASP A 9 -28.54 -14.92 -6.79
C ASP A 9 -27.55 -15.14 -5.64
N ASP A 10 -28.03 -15.40 -4.42
CA ASP A 10 -27.17 -15.71 -3.27
C ASP A 10 -26.46 -17.06 -3.45
N ARG A 11 -27.14 -18.06 -4.03
CA ARG A 11 -26.55 -19.39 -4.31
C ARG A 11 -25.45 -19.30 -5.37
N GLU A 12 -25.66 -18.51 -6.42
CA GLU A 12 -24.69 -18.32 -7.50
C GLU A 12 -23.47 -17.51 -7.04
N ASN A 13 -23.69 -16.48 -6.22
CA ASN A 13 -22.61 -15.73 -5.56
C ASN A 13 -21.79 -16.59 -4.59
N ILE A 14 -22.44 -17.51 -3.84
CA ILE A 14 -21.76 -18.46 -2.95
C ILE A 14 -20.93 -19.48 -3.75
N ILE A 15 -21.47 -20.01 -4.84
CA ILE A 15 -20.73 -20.93 -5.71
C ILE A 15 -19.52 -20.22 -6.33
N GLN A 16 -19.65 -18.95 -6.68
CA GLN A 16 -18.57 -18.17 -7.29
C GLN A 16 -17.49 -17.74 -6.28
N PHE A 17 -17.88 -17.41 -5.04
CA PHE A 17 -16.95 -17.20 -3.92
C PHE A 17 -16.19 -18.48 -3.56
N CYS A 18 -16.88 -19.63 -3.52
CA CYS A 18 -16.24 -20.91 -3.28
C CYS A 18 -15.28 -21.32 -4.41
N LYS A 19 -15.62 -21.01 -5.66
CA LYS A 19 -14.74 -21.23 -6.82
C LYS A 19 -13.50 -20.33 -6.78
N SER A 20 -13.64 -19.05 -6.40
CA SER A 20 -12.49 -18.13 -6.32
C SER A 20 -11.47 -18.54 -5.25
N GLU A 21 -11.94 -19.03 -4.10
CA GLU A 21 -11.10 -19.56 -3.03
C GLU A 21 -10.44 -20.91 -3.39
N LEU A 22 -11.11 -21.74 -4.21
CA LEU A 22 -10.54 -22.98 -4.76
C LEU A 22 -9.40 -22.73 -5.75
N THR A 23 -9.49 -21.69 -6.59
CA THR A 23 -8.37 -21.25 -7.44
C THR A 23 -7.17 -20.73 -6.64
N LEU A 24 -7.40 -20.14 -5.46
CA LEU A 24 -6.33 -19.75 -4.53
C LEU A 24 -5.62 -20.98 -3.92
N ALA A 25 -6.34 -22.10 -3.80
CA ALA A 25 -5.86 -23.34 -3.20
C ALA A 25 -5.13 -24.27 -4.18
N ASP A 26 -5.44 -24.22 -5.49
CA ASP A 26 -4.69 -25.03 -6.48
C ASP A 26 -3.24 -24.52 -6.67
N SER A 27 -2.92 -23.28 -6.24
CA SER A 27 -1.53 -22.78 -6.16
C SER A 27 -0.81 -23.09 -4.84
N VAL A 28 -1.48 -23.69 -3.85
CA VAL A 28 -0.89 -24.04 -2.55
C VAL A 28 -1.30 -25.46 -2.15
N ALA A 29 -0.41 -26.43 -2.38
CA ALA A 29 -0.56 -27.79 -1.86
C ALA A 29 -0.60 -27.77 -0.31
N ASN A 30 -1.80 -27.71 0.25
CA ASN A 30 -2.08 -27.77 1.69
C ASN A 30 -3.23 -28.76 1.94
N GLY A 31 -3.01 -29.76 2.81
CA GLY A 31 -3.98 -30.80 3.14
C GLY A 31 -5.31 -30.31 3.75
N VAL A 32 -5.34 -29.08 4.29
CA VAL A 32 -6.53 -28.43 4.84
C VAL A 32 -7.60 -28.18 3.75
N TYR A 33 -7.20 -27.89 2.51
CA TYR A 33 -8.11 -27.61 1.41
C TYR A 33 -8.68 -28.87 0.75
N LYS A 34 -8.03 -30.02 0.91
CA LYS A 34 -8.52 -31.32 0.42
C LYS A 34 -9.84 -31.72 1.11
N ASN A 35 -9.96 -31.43 2.41
CA ASN A 35 -11.20 -31.60 3.17
C ASN A 35 -12.27 -30.58 2.75
N PHE A 36 -11.88 -29.34 2.43
CA PHE A 36 -12.78 -28.29 1.96
C PHE A 36 -13.40 -28.64 0.58
N LYS A 37 -12.61 -29.20 -0.33
CA LYS A 37 -13.05 -29.69 -1.64
C LYS A 37 -14.04 -30.86 -1.50
N HIS A 38 -13.81 -31.75 -0.53
CA HIS A 38 -14.73 -32.84 -0.19
C HIS A 38 -16.08 -32.33 0.35
N ILE A 39 -16.04 -31.32 1.24
CA ILE A 39 -17.23 -30.67 1.81
C ILE A 39 -18.09 -30.03 0.71
N ILE A 40 -17.48 -29.26 -0.21
CA ILE A 40 -18.22 -28.61 -1.30
C ILE A 40 -18.78 -29.63 -2.29
N SER A 41 -18.04 -30.69 -2.60
CA SER A 41 -18.55 -31.76 -3.48
C SER A 41 -19.73 -32.53 -2.89
N THR A 42 -19.84 -32.58 -1.56
CA THR A 42 -20.98 -33.18 -0.85
C THR A 42 -22.17 -32.22 -0.81
N LEU A 43 -21.92 -30.92 -0.65
CA LEU A 43 -22.96 -29.87 -0.67
C LEU A 43 -23.57 -29.67 -2.06
N LEU A 44 -22.80 -29.86 -3.15
CA LEU A 44 -23.28 -29.74 -4.53
C LEU A 44 -24.05 -30.97 -5.03
N LYS A 45 -23.96 -32.11 -4.33
CA LYS A 45 -24.62 -33.37 -4.74
C LYS A 45 -26.01 -33.58 -4.13
N ASN A 46 -26.40 -32.81 -3.12
CA ASN A 46 -27.71 -32.93 -2.49
C ASN A 46 -28.71 -31.93 -3.11
N ASP A 47 -29.31 -32.32 -4.23
CA ASP A 47 -30.52 -31.68 -4.75
C ASP A 47 -31.70 -31.96 -3.80
N TYR A 48 -32.16 -30.95 -3.05
CA TYR A 48 -33.40 -31.05 -2.30
C TYR A 48 -34.57 -30.62 -3.18
N SER A 49 -35.29 -31.60 -3.73
CA SER A 49 -36.68 -31.44 -4.16
C SER A 49 -37.55 -31.20 -2.92
N ILE A 50 -38.30 -30.11 -2.90
CA ILE A 50 -39.28 -29.80 -1.85
C ILE A 50 -40.55 -30.57 -2.18
N GLU A 51 -40.81 -31.67 -1.48
CA GLU A 51 -42.16 -32.22 -1.33
C GLU A 51 -42.58 -32.26 0.14
N SER A 52 -43.89 -32.18 0.31
CA SER A 52 -44.65 -31.77 1.47
C SER A 52 -44.54 -32.64 2.71
N SER A 53 -44.61 -31.97 3.87
CA SER A 53 -45.20 -32.41 5.14
C SER A 53 -45.02 -33.87 5.56
N GLU A 54 -43.98 -34.14 6.35
CA GLU A 54 -44.08 -35.00 7.54
C GLU A 54 -42.85 -34.80 8.43
N GLU A 55 -43.08 -34.77 9.74
CA GLU A 55 -42.16 -34.36 10.79
C GLU A 55 -41.11 -35.45 11.06
N ILE A 56 -40.12 -35.58 10.16
CA ILE A 56 -38.95 -36.44 10.39
C ILE A 56 -37.95 -35.66 11.26
N LYS A 57 -37.76 -36.09 12.51
CA LYS A 57 -36.59 -35.73 13.34
C LYS A 57 -35.30 -36.10 12.57
N ARG A 58 -34.77 -35.17 11.78
CA ARG A 58 -33.51 -35.34 11.06
C ARG A 58 -32.34 -35.10 12.01
N ASP A 59 -31.46 -36.10 12.10
CA ASP A 59 -30.21 -36.08 12.85
C ASP A 59 -29.37 -34.84 12.53
N CYS A 60 -28.84 -34.23 13.58
CA CYS A 60 -28.02 -33.04 13.47
C CYS A 60 -26.58 -33.45 13.11
N SER A 61 -26.17 -33.21 11.86
CA SER A 61 -24.79 -33.43 11.43
C SER A 61 -23.83 -32.40 12.05
N TRP A 62 -22.68 -32.85 12.54
CA TRP A 62 -21.64 -32.02 13.16
C TRP A 62 -20.47 -31.83 12.19
N PHE A 63 -19.98 -30.60 12.06
CA PHE A 63 -18.84 -30.28 11.19
C PHE A 63 -17.76 -29.51 11.97
N VAL A 64 -16.48 -29.87 11.76
CA VAL A 64 -15.33 -29.24 12.41
C VAL A 64 -14.63 -28.28 11.44
N LEU A 65 -14.58 -26.99 11.80
CA LEU A 65 -13.87 -25.96 11.03
C LEU A 65 -12.63 -25.46 11.81
N PRO A 66 -11.44 -25.37 11.18
CA PRO A 66 -10.30 -24.65 11.75
C PRO A 66 -10.63 -23.16 11.82
N CYS A 67 -10.22 -22.48 12.89
CA CYS A 67 -10.41 -21.04 13.03
C CYS A 67 -9.59 -20.28 11.95
N ILE A 68 -10.28 -19.81 10.91
CA ILE A 68 -9.76 -18.96 9.83
C ILE A 68 -10.54 -17.62 9.79
N PRO A 69 -9.99 -16.53 9.21
CA PRO A 69 -10.61 -15.20 9.22
C PRO A 69 -12.02 -15.11 8.60
N ILE A 70 -12.44 -16.13 7.84
CA ILE A 70 -13.71 -16.23 7.11
C ILE A 70 -14.86 -16.81 8.00
N LEU A 71 -14.57 -17.08 9.28
CA LEU A 71 -15.47 -17.81 10.18
C LEU A 71 -16.80 -17.10 10.44
N ASP A 72 -16.82 -15.77 10.51
CA ASP A 72 -18.04 -15.03 10.84
C ASP A 72 -19.03 -14.96 9.66
N GLU A 73 -18.51 -15.00 8.43
CA GLU A 73 -19.32 -15.09 7.21
C GLU A 73 -19.89 -16.51 7.05
N PHE A 74 -19.09 -17.53 7.36
CA PHE A 74 -19.54 -18.93 7.36
C PHE A 74 -20.58 -19.21 8.45
N LYS A 75 -20.46 -18.62 9.65
CA LYS A 75 -21.50 -18.69 10.71
C LYS A 75 -22.82 -18.06 10.28
N ARG A 76 -22.79 -17.01 9.45
CA ARG A 76 -24.00 -16.38 8.89
C ARG A 76 -24.71 -17.33 7.93
N ILE A 77 -23.93 -18.04 7.12
CA ILE A 77 -24.39 -19.00 6.11
C ILE A 77 -24.89 -20.30 6.76
N SER A 78 -24.19 -20.82 7.78
CA SER A 78 -24.51 -22.10 8.44
C SER A 78 -25.85 -22.10 9.17
N LYS A 79 -26.40 -20.92 9.52
CA LYS A 79 -27.74 -20.79 10.12
C LYS A 79 -28.88 -21.25 9.21
N ASN A 80 -28.65 -21.29 7.90
CA ASN A 80 -29.63 -21.73 6.91
C ASN A 80 -29.62 -23.26 6.69
N PHE A 81 -28.69 -23.98 7.35
CA PHE A 81 -28.55 -25.42 7.26
C PHE A 81 -28.82 -26.03 8.65
N ASN A 82 -29.52 -27.17 8.73
CA ASN A 82 -29.83 -27.85 10.00
C ASN A 82 -28.59 -28.59 10.58
N THR A 83 -27.53 -27.86 10.87
CA THR A 83 -26.17 -28.36 11.18
C THR A 83 -25.56 -27.61 12.35
N LYS A 84 -24.86 -28.32 13.26
CA LYS A 84 -24.13 -27.72 14.38
C LYS A 84 -22.63 -27.63 14.10
N LEU A 85 -22.06 -26.43 14.25
CA LEU A 85 -20.63 -26.18 14.04
C LEU A 85 -19.83 -26.52 15.31
N VAL A 86 -18.80 -27.37 15.20
CA VAL A 86 -17.84 -27.63 16.28
C VAL A 86 -16.54 -26.88 16.00
N PHE A 87 -16.16 -26.01 16.92
CA PHE A 87 -14.95 -25.20 16.79
C PHE A 87 -13.70 -25.94 17.29
N THR A 88 -12.68 -26.04 16.45
CA THR A 88 -11.31 -26.29 16.91
C THR A 88 -10.49 -25.03 16.71
N SER A 89 -9.96 -24.48 17.80
CA SER A 89 -8.89 -23.50 17.68
C SER A 89 -7.64 -24.29 17.30
N LEU A 90 -6.89 -23.77 16.31
CA LEU A 90 -5.57 -24.30 15.91
C LEU A 90 -4.56 -24.33 17.08
N ASN A 91 -4.92 -23.80 18.25
CA ASN A 91 -4.10 -23.73 19.46
C ASN A 91 -4.70 -24.42 20.69
N LYS A 92 -5.65 -25.35 20.55
CA LYS A 92 -6.27 -26.01 21.73
C LYS A 92 -5.36 -26.95 22.53
N LEU A 93 -4.09 -27.15 22.17
CA LEU A 93 -3.13 -27.77 23.09
C LEU A 93 -2.71 -26.80 24.23
N ASN A 94 -2.74 -25.48 24.01
CA ASN A 94 -2.36 -24.50 25.04
C ASN A 94 -3.47 -24.22 26.06
N SER A 95 -4.74 -24.54 25.78
CA SER A 95 -5.83 -24.38 26.75
C SER A 95 -6.05 -25.61 27.64
N LEU A 96 -5.52 -26.78 27.25
CA LEU A 96 -5.45 -27.97 28.11
C LEU A 96 -4.20 -27.98 29.00
N ILE A 97 -3.27 -27.05 28.77
CA ILE A 97 -2.11 -26.82 29.63
C ILE A 97 -2.44 -25.59 30.48
N LYS A 98 -2.96 -25.79 31.70
CA LYS A 98 -2.98 -24.72 32.69
C LYS A 98 -1.58 -24.12 32.79
N GLY A 99 -1.47 -22.86 32.40
CA GLY A 99 -0.28 -22.06 32.63
C GLY A 99 -0.05 -21.94 34.13
N HIS A 100 0.91 -22.67 34.65
CA HIS A 100 1.75 -22.21 35.75
C HIS A 100 3.11 -21.91 35.13
N LYS A 101 3.21 -20.74 34.48
CA LYS A 101 4.52 -20.15 34.17
C LYS A 101 4.93 -19.34 35.40
N ASN A 102 5.83 -19.90 36.20
CA ASN A 102 6.61 -19.10 37.15
C ASN A 102 7.60 -18.21 36.37
N ILE A 103 7.95 -17.08 36.98
CA ILE A 103 8.74 -15.98 36.42
C ILE A 103 10.26 -16.25 36.55
N LEU A 104 10.97 -16.20 35.40
CA LEU A 104 12.42 -15.91 35.13
C LEU A 104 13.51 -16.82 35.79
N PRO A 105 14.83 -16.75 35.44
CA PRO A 105 15.58 -16.08 34.36
C PRO A 105 16.37 -17.08 33.46
N ARG A 106 17.16 -16.54 32.50
CA ARG A 106 18.12 -17.18 31.55
C ARG A 106 18.40 -18.70 31.69
N GLU A 107 18.30 -19.36 30.52
CA GLU A 107 18.76 -20.72 30.15
C GLU A 107 17.66 -21.81 29.94
N LYS A 108 17.63 -22.30 28.68
CA LYS A 108 16.96 -23.50 28.12
C LYS A 108 15.88 -24.20 28.95
N THR A 109 14.67 -24.36 28.39
CA THR A 109 14.01 -25.69 28.35
C THR A 109 13.05 -25.84 27.16
N GLY A 110 13.31 -26.82 26.29
CA GLY A 110 12.30 -27.43 25.41
C GLY A 110 12.11 -28.88 25.85
N ARG A 111 10.94 -29.24 26.39
CA ARG A 111 10.64 -30.63 26.74
C ARG A 111 10.30 -31.43 25.48
N LYS A 112 10.83 -32.66 25.37
CA LYS A 112 10.59 -33.56 24.22
C LYS A 112 9.18 -34.17 24.31
N LEU A 113 8.52 -34.31 23.16
CA LEU A 113 7.20 -34.95 22.96
C LEU A 113 7.07 -36.31 23.68
N LYS A 114 8.18 -37.06 23.76
CA LYS A 114 8.27 -38.36 24.42
C LYS A 114 7.90 -38.33 25.91
N THR A 115 8.23 -37.25 26.61
CA THR A 115 7.92 -37.11 28.05
C THR A 115 6.44 -36.83 28.28
N ARG A 116 5.79 -36.12 27.35
CA ARG A 116 4.34 -35.83 27.39
C ARG A 116 3.49 -37.06 27.07
N LEU A 117 3.95 -37.94 26.18
CA LEU A 117 3.30 -39.22 25.88
C LEU A 117 3.29 -40.15 27.12
N ALA A 118 4.35 -40.15 27.92
CA ALA A 118 4.41 -40.97 29.14
C ALA A 118 3.44 -40.49 30.25
N GLU A 119 3.15 -39.19 30.32
CA GLU A 119 2.21 -38.61 31.28
C GLU A 119 0.74 -38.97 30.98
N HIS A 120 0.43 -39.33 29.73
CA HIS A 120 -0.92 -39.75 29.29
C HIS A 120 -1.09 -41.28 29.16
N ASN A 121 -0.32 -42.07 29.91
CA ASN A 121 -0.43 -43.54 29.97
C ASN A 121 -1.79 -44.07 30.52
N HIS A 122 -2.66 -43.19 31.03
CA HIS A 122 -4.01 -43.56 31.48
C HIS A 122 -4.96 -43.94 30.34
N ILE A 123 -4.65 -43.58 29.09
CA ILE A 123 -5.47 -43.89 27.89
C ILE A 123 -5.50 -45.41 27.61
N ASN A 124 -4.53 -46.17 28.11
CA ASN A 124 -4.44 -47.62 27.94
C ASN A 124 -5.08 -48.43 29.07
N ARG A 125 -5.72 -47.78 30.06
CA ARG A 125 -6.39 -48.49 31.17
C ARG A 125 -7.88 -48.69 30.85
N ASN A 126 -8.32 -49.94 30.76
CA ASN A 126 -9.75 -50.28 30.77
C ASN A 126 -10.30 -49.99 32.17
N SER A 127 -10.86 -48.79 32.38
CA SER A 127 -11.57 -48.44 33.61
C SER A 127 -13.06 -48.27 33.32
N ASN A 128 -13.92 -48.72 34.24
CA ASN A 128 -15.37 -48.70 34.09
C ASN A 128 -16.02 -47.31 34.19
N ASN A 129 -15.23 -46.24 34.38
CA ASN A 129 -15.71 -44.87 34.32
C ASN A 129 -15.40 -44.29 32.94
N GLN A 130 -16.44 -44.12 32.12
CA GLN A 130 -16.32 -43.51 30.80
C GLN A 130 -15.98 -42.02 30.93
N SER A 131 -14.93 -41.60 30.22
CA SER A 131 -14.66 -40.19 29.94
C SER A 131 -15.05 -39.89 28.49
N ILE A 132 -15.20 -38.62 28.13
CA ILE A 132 -15.48 -38.16 26.75
C ILE A 132 -14.51 -38.80 25.72
N ILE A 133 -13.28 -39.13 26.14
CA ILE A 133 -12.27 -39.76 25.28
C ILE A 133 -12.57 -41.26 25.06
N THR A 134 -13.18 -41.93 26.03
CA THR A 134 -13.49 -43.36 25.97
C THR A 134 -14.73 -43.64 25.10
N GLU A 135 -15.71 -42.73 25.05
CA GLU A 135 -16.88 -42.82 24.15
C GLU A 135 -16.50 -42.64 22.68
N HIS A 136 -15.49 -41.82 22.37
CA HIS A 136 -15.02 -41.60 21.00
C HIS A 136 -14.22 -42.78 20.40
N ARG A 137 -13.95 -43.83 21.19
CA ARG A 137 -13.17 -45.00 20.75
C ARG A 137 -13.98 -46.01 19.92
N ILE A 138 -15.31 -45.88 19.88
CA ILE A 138 -16.20 -46.90 19.28
C ILE A 138 -16.27 -46.80 17.74
N GLU A 139 -15.88 -45.69 17.11
CA GLU A 139 -16.11 -45.51 15.66
C GLU A 139 -14.87 -45.48 14.76
N PHE A 140 -13.65 -45.20 15.24
CA PHE A 140 -12.45 -45.18 14.39
C PHE A 140 -11.18 -45.61 15.15
N ASP A 141 -10.64 -46.78 14.80
CA ASP A 141 -9.36 -47.28 15.32
C ASP A 141 -8.21 -46.61 14.54
N PHE A 142 -7.45 -45.75 15.20
CA PHE A 142 -6.36 -45.01 14.57
C PHE A 142 -5.07 -45.83 14.66
N ASP A 143 -4.48 -46.22 13.53
CA ASP A 143 -3.23 -46.97 13.47
C ASP A 143 -2.03 -46.08 13.83
N TRP A 144 -1.69 -46.08 15.12
CA TRP A 144 -0.58 -45.30 15.68
C TRP A 144 0.80 -45.88 15.35
N GLU A 145 0.89 -47.14 14.89
CA GLU A 145 2.15 -47.81 14.56
C GLU A 145 2.63 -47.42 13.15
N ASN A 146 1.72 -47.06 12.23
CA ASN A 146 2.03 -46.72 10.83
C ASN A 146 1.84 -45.24 10.44
N VAL A 147 2.10 -44.30 11.36
CA VAL A 147 2.03 -42.86 11.04
C VAL A 147 3.26 -42.40 10.23
N ALA A 148 3.09 -42.17 8.94
CA ALA A 148 4.11 -41.55 8.09
C ALA A 148 4.15 -40.02 8.32
N ILE A 149 5.31 -39.48 8.73
CA ILE A 149 5.52 -38.03 8.82
C ILE A 149 5.76 -37.50 7.40
N LEU A 150 4.73 -36.89 6.81
CA LEU A 150 4.73 -36.48 5.39
C LEU A 150 5.47 -35.16 5.09
N ASP A 151 5.82 -34.34 6.09
CA ASP A 151 6.54 -33.08 5.83
C ASP A 151 7.24 -32.54 7.10
N LYS A 152 8.58 -32.58 7.12
CA LYS A 152 9.43 -32.04 8.22
C LYS A 152 10.07 -30.68 7.87
N GLU A 153 10.21 -30.36 6.59
CA GLU A 153 11.07 -29.25 6.15
C GLU A 153 10.35 -27.90 6.19
N ARG A 154 9.06 -27.87 5.82
CA ARG A 154 8.28 -26.62 5.74
C ARG A 154 8.15 -25.88 7.08
N PHE A 155 8.09 -26.63 8.19
CA PHE A 155 8.02 -26.05 9.54
C PHE A 155 9.36 -25.53 10.06
N LEU A 156 10.47 -26.17 9.72
CA LEU A 156 11.80 -25.73 10.15
C LEU A 156 12.21 -24.43 9.45
N ASN A 157 11.92 -24.31 8.15
CA ASN A 157 12.22 -23.10 7.38
C ASN A 157 11.39 -21.90 7.86
N ASN A 158 10.10 -22.09 8.16
CA ASN A 158 9.25 -21.03 8.71
C ASN A 158 9.73 -20.58 10.10
N ARG A 159 10.12 -21.53 10.95
CA ARG A 159 10.65 -21.22 12.28
C ARG A 159 12.00 -20.49 12.22
N ALA A 160 12.90 -20.92 11.33
CA ALA A 160 14.18 -20.24 11.14
C ALA A 160 14.01 -18.81 10.58
N ALA A 161 13.05 -18.61 9.67
CA ALA A 161 12.69 -17.28 9.18
C ALA A 161 12.09 -16.40 10.28
N GLU A 162 11.20 -16.94 11.12
CA GLU A 162 10.66 -16.23 12.28
C GLU A 162 11.74 -15.87 13.31
N GLU A 163 12.65 -16.80 13.63
CA GLU A 163 13.76 -16.55 14.55
C GLU A 163 14.74 -15.50 13.99
N ALA A 164 15.04 -15.52 12.69
CA ALA A 164 15.85 -14.51 12.02
C ALA A 164 15.16 -13.14 11.98
N LEU A 165 13.84 -13.11 11.73
CA LEU A 165 13.02 -11.91 11.80
C LEU A 165 13.06 -11.30 13.20
N GLN A 166 12.85 -12.10 14.25
CA GLN A 166 12.91 -11.62 15.64
C GLN A 166 14.31 -11.10 16.01
N GLN A 167 15.38 -11.77 15.56
CA GLN A 167 16.75 -11.28 15.77
C GLN A 167 17.02 -9.97 15.04
N MET A 168 16.49 -9.80 13.83
CA MET A 168 16.65 -8.56 13.07
C MET A 168 15.81 -7.41 13.63
N LEU A 169 14.58 -7.68 14.06
CA LEU A 169 13.71 -6.69 14.72
C LEU A 169 14.27 -6.24 16.07
N ALA A 170 15.11 -7.06 16.71
CA ALA A 170 15.84 -6.69 17.92
C ALA A 170 17.06 -5.79 17.65
N LYS A 171 17.51 -5.65 16.40
CA LYS A 171 18.58 -4.72 16.02
C LYS A 171 17.97 -3.36 15.64
N ASP A 172 18.70 -2.29 15.95
CA ASP A 172 18.32 -0.96 15.47
C ASP A 172 18.26 -0.93 13.93
N PRO A 173 17.26 -0.24 13.34
CA PRO A 173 17.19 -0.02 11.90
C PRO A 173 18.51 0.52 11.33
N PRO A 174 18.89 0.12 10.11
CA PRO A 174 20.14 0.59 9.50
C PRO A 174 20.11 2.11 9.33
N GLU A 175 21.27 2.74 9.53
CA GLU A 175 21.52 4.08 8.99
C GLU A 175 21.69 3.97 7.48
N ILE A 176 21.21 4.98 6.74
CA ILE A 176 21.30 4.99 5.28
C ILE A 176 22.05 6.22 4.81
N SER A 177 23.20 5.95 4.20
CA SER A 177 23.90 6.89 3.34
C SER A 177 23.47 6.65 1.90
N TRP A 178 22.90 7.67 1.26
CA TRP A 178 22.40 7.57 -0.11
C TRP A 178 22.63 8.92 -0.79
N GLU A 179 23.37 8.96 -1.88
CA GLU A 179 23.74 10.20 -2.58
C GLU A 179 22.54 10.98 -3.13
N ASN A 180 21.44 10.29 -3.41
CA ASN A 180 20.21 10.89 -3.94
C ASN A 180 19.27 11.45 -2.85
N THR A 181 19.71 11.53 -1.59
CA THR A 181 18.99 12.20 -0.49
C THR A 181 19.12 13.73 -0.60
N LEU A 182 18.10 14.47 -0.18
CA LEU A 182 18.16 15.94 -0.13
C LEU A 182 19.15 16.53 0.90
N GLY A 183 19.93 15.68 1.57
CA GLY A 183 21.03 16.02 2.47
C GLY A 183 22.43 15.93 1.85
N SER A 184 22.57 15.57 0.57
CA SER A 184 23.89 15.52 -0.10
C SER A 184 24.43 16.93 -0.36
N PRO A 185 25.71 17.24 -0.03
CA PRO A 185 26.26 18.59 -0.12
C PRO A 185 26.38 19.14 -1.55
N ASN A 186 26.35 18.29 -2.58
CA ASN A 186 26.51 18.68 -3.99
C ASN A 186 25.23 18.50 -4.82
N GLY A 187 24.08 18.27 -4.17
CA GLY A 187 22.83 17.93 -4.87
C GLY A 187 22.90 16.58 -5.60
N VAL A 188 21.91 16.31 -6.46
CA VAL A 188 21.90 15.11 -7.32
C VAL A 188 22.71 15.39 -8.59
N PRO A 189 23.69 14.55 -8.96
CA PRO A 189 24.50 14.77 -10.15
C PRO A 189 23.67 14.68 -11.44
N PHE A 190 23.87 15.64 -12.35
CA PHE A 190 23.20 15.68 -13.65
C PHE A 190 24.08 15.17 -14.77
N ASP A 191 23.65 14.07 -15.38
CA ASP A 191 24.17 13.61 -16.66
C ASP A 191 23.62 14.47 -17.82
N ASP A 192 24.21 14.31 -19.00
CA ASP A 192 23.83 15.13 -20.16
C ASP A 192 22.40 14.85 -20.64
N ASP A 193 21.91 13.63 -20.45
CA ASP A 193 20.51 13.26 -20.73
C ASP A 193 19.55 14.07 -19.83
N THR A 194 19.91 14.25 -18.55
CA THR A 194 19.15 15.08 -17.59
C THR A 194 19.16 16.55 -17.99
N LYS A 195 20.32 17.07 -18.41
CA LYS A 195 20.43 18.45 -18.89
C LYS A 195 19.58 18.68 -20.13
N GLU A 196 19.58 17.73 -21.07
CA GLU A 196 18.73 17.80 -22.27
C GLU A 196 17.24 17.81 -21.90
N LEU A 197 16.83 16.96 -20.95
CA LEU A 197 15.46 16.93 -20.44
C LEU A 197 15.05 18.28 -19.82
N LEU A 198 15.94 18.89 -19.02
CA LEU A 198 15.69 20.18 -18.36
C LEU A 198 15.75 21.37 -19.32
N ARG A 199 16.55 21.34 -20.39
CA ARG A 199 16.56 22.42 -21.40
C ARG A 199 15.18 22.65 -22.00
N LYS A 200 14.42 21.56 -22.22
CA LYS A 200 13.03 21.64 -22.71
C LYS A 200 12.04 22.22 -21.68
N CYS A 201 12.50 22.53 -20.47
CA CYS A 201 11.69 23.07 -19.38
C CYS A 201 11.92 24.56 -19.10
N LEU A 202 12.93 25.20 -19.71
CA LEU A 202 13.33 26.59 -19.41
C LEU A 202 12.20 27.62 -19.60
N ASP A 203 11.36 27.40 -20.62
CA ASP A 203 10.29 28.33 -21.01
C ASP A 203 8.89 27.84 -20.58
N VAL A 204 8.82 26.83 -19.71
CA VAL A 204 7.53 26.30 -19.25
C VAL A 204 6.88 27.31 -18.33
N SER A 205 5.74 27.86 -18.76
CA SER A 205 4.91 28.73 -17.94
C SER A 205 3.82 27.96 -17.22
N VAL A 206 3.54 28.37 -15.99
CA VAL A 206 2.35 27.96 -15.24
C VAL A 206 1.09 28.40 -16.00
N LEU A 207 0.13 27.48 -16.20
CA LEU A 207 -1.13 27.83 -16.89
C LEU A 207 -1.90 28.93 -16.16
N PRO A 208 -2.69 29.76 -16.87
CA PRO A 208 -3.51 30.80 -16.26
C PRO A 208 -4.40 30.25 -15.13
N PRO A 209 -4.73 31.08 -14.11
CA PRO A 209 -5.62 30.68 -13.04
C PRO A 209 -6.98 30.16 -13.56
N THR A 210 -7.48 29.09 -12.96
CA THR A 210 -8.84 28.59 -13.22
C THR A 210 -9.84 29.29 -12.31
N SER A 211 -11.01 29.63 -12.85
CA SER A 211 -12.13 30.15 -12.06
C SER A 211 -12.99 29.03 -11.48
N VAL A 212 -13.78 29.36 -10.45
CA VAL A 212 -14.76 28.43 -9.87
C VAL A 212 -15.81 28.01 -10.89
N THR A 213 -16.21 28.93 -11.79
CA THR A 213 -17.17 28.66 -12.85
C THR A 213 -16.66 27.62 -13.83
N GLU A 214 -15.40 27.74 -14.27
CA GLU A 214 -14.79 26.76 -15.17
C GLU A 214 -14.63 25.40 -14.49
N LEU A 215 -14.23 25.39 -13.22
CA LEU A 215 -14.08 24.17 -12.44
C LEU A 215 -15.42 23.42 -12.29
N ILE A 216 -16.50 24.13 -11.94
CA ILE A 216 -17.86 23.57 -11.84
C ILE A 216 -18.33 23.06 -13.21
N ARG A 217 -18.08 23.82 -14.30
CA ARG A 217 -18.44 23.41 -15.66
C ARG A 217 -17.78 22.09 -16.04
N ARG A 218 -16.46 21.95 -15.81
CA ARG A 218 -15.70 20.73 -16.08
C ARG A 218 -16.13 19.56 -15.19
N SER A 219 -16.36 19.82 -13.91
CA SER A 219 -16.88 18.82 -12.95
C SER A 219 -18.25 18.27 -13.38
N ASN A 220 -19.15 19.13 -13.86
CA ASN A 220 -20.49 18.72 -14.30
C ASN A 220 -20.49 17.84 -15.56
N VAL A 221 -19.51 17.99 -16.44
CA VAL A 221 -19.38 17.17 -17.66
C VAL A 221 -18.40 16.00 -17.50
N PHE A 222 -17.87 15.79 -16.29
CA PHE A 222 -16.97 14.68 -16.00
C PHE A 222 -17.71 13.34 -16.18
N PRO A 223 -17.14 12.35 -16.89
CA PRO A 223 -17.87 11.15 -17.32
C PRO A 223 -18.26 10.20 -16.19
N LEU A 224 -17.60 10.28 -15.03
CA LEU A 224 -17.92 9.44 -13.88
C LEU A 224 -18.87 10.16 -12.93
N LYS A 225 -19.86 9.42 -12.44
CA LYS A 225 -20.77 9.90 -11.41
C LYS A 225 -20.01 10.03 -10.08
N PHE A 226 -20.08 11.21 -9.47
CA PHE A 226 -19.68 11.41 -8.09
C PHE A 226 -20.68 10.69 -7.16
N PRO A 227 -20.22 9.77 -6.28
CA PRO A 227 -21.09 9.12 -5.30
C PRO A 227 -21.74 10.09 -4.32
N ILE A 228 -21.05 11.19 -4.00
CA ILE A 228 -21.50 12.23 -3.09
C ILE A 228 -21.24 13.61 -3.68
N ASN A 229 -22.09 14.58 -3.36
CA ASN A 229 -21.96 15.96 -3.83
C ASN A 229 -21.35 16.91 -2.81
N ALA A 230 -21.37 16.58 -1.51
CA ALA A 230 -20.99 17.51 -0.43
C ALA A 230 -19.60 18.12 -0.64
N ILE A 231 -18.65 17.35 -1.12
CA ILE A 231 -17.27 17.79 -1.34
C ILE A 231 -17.06 18.65 -2.60
N ARG A 232 -18.06 18.75 -3.48
CA ARG A 232 -17.87 19.41 -4.78
C ARG A 232 -17.82 20.93 -4.61
N CYS A 233 -17.03 21.62 -5.43
CA CYS A 233 -16.90 23.07 -5.43
C CYS A 233 -18.24 23.79 -5.62
N ALA A 234 -19.16 23.23 -6.42
CA ALA A 234 -20.52 23.73 -6.52
C ALA A 234 -21.26 23.69 -5.17
N ALA A 235 -21.23 22.54 -4.48
CA ALA A 235 -21.88 22.38 -3.19
C ALA A 235 -21.20 23.18 -2.05
N LEU A 236 -19.90 23.47 -2.16
CA LEU A 236 -19.21 24.37 -1.23
C LEU A 236 -19.68 25.82 -1.43
N LYS A 237 -19.74 26.27 -2.69
CA LYS A 237 -20.26 27.59 -3.04
C LYS A 237 -21.71 27.76 -2.56
N ASP A 238 -22.58 26.78 -2.80
CA ASP A 238 -23.99 26.81 -2.38
C ASP A 238 -24.13 26.83 -0.85
N ARG A 239 -23.17 26.27 -0.11
CA ARG A 239 -23.09 26.33 1.36
C ARG A 239 -22.46 27.62 1.91
N GLY A 240 -22.11 28.57 1.04
CA GLY A 240 -21.60 29.89 1.44
C GLY A 240 -20.08 29.97 1.57
N ILE A 241 -19.32 28.98 1.10
CA ILE A 241 -17.85 29.13 0.98
C ILE A 241 -17.55 30.15 -0.12
N ASN A 242 -16.72 31.15 0.21
CA ASN A 242 -16.36 32.22 -0.71
C ASN A 242 -15.68 31.64 -1.97
N THR A 243 -16.11 32.13 -3.14
CA THR A 243 -15.54 31.78 -4.45
C THR A 243 -14.04 32.01 -4.52
N ASP A 244 -13.52 33.08 -3.91
CA ASP A 244 -12.08 33.39 -3.88
C ASP A 244 -11.29 32.30 -3.14
N SER A 245 -11.88 31.71 -2.08
CA SER A 245 -11.26 30.59 -1.35
C SER A 245 -11.20 29.33 -2.22
N ILE A 246 -12.28 29.03 -2.94
CA ILE A 246 -12.36 27.88 -3.85
C ILE A 246 -11.37 28.04 -5.00
N GLU A 247 -11.27 29.23 -5.58
CA GLU A 247 -10.31 29.54 -6.64
C GLU A 247 -8.88 29.49 -6.14
N LEU A 248 -8.59 30.00 -4.94
CA LEU A 248 -7.28 29.85 -4.31
C LEU A 248 -6.90 28.37 -4.16
N ASN A 249 -7.82 27.55 -3.64
CA ASN A 249 -7.59 26.11 -3.48
C ASN A 249 -7.29 25.44 -4.82
N ALA A 250 -8.12 25.71 -5.85
CA ALA A 250 -7.95 25.15 -7.19
C ALA A 250 -6.65 25.58 -7.88
N ASN A 251 -6.21 26.82 -7.67
CA ASN A 251 -5.00 27.34 -8.30
C ASN A 251 -3.70 26.99 -7.56
N SER A 252 -3.83 26.53 -6.32
CA SER A 252 -2.72 26.11 -5.47
C SER A 252 -2.25 24.68 -5.69
N VAL A 253 -2.91 23.91 -6.57
CA VAL A 253 -2.56 22.52 -6.86
C VAL A 253 -1.32 22.42 -7.75
N TYR A 254 -0.45 21.46 -7.45
CA TYR A 254 0.60 21.04 -8.36
C TYR A 254 1.12 19.62 -8.04
N PRO A 255 1.61 18.88 -9.04
CA PRO A 255 2.40 17.69 -8.82
C PRO A 255 3.83 18.05 -8.37
N LEU A 256 4.38 17.23 -7.48
CA LEU A 256 5.72 17.32 -6.91
C LEU A 256 6.49 16.04 -7.20
N ILE A 257 7.72 16.19 -7.70
CA ILE A 257 8.70 15.10 -7.76
C ILE A 257 9.93 15.48 -6.95
N HIS A 258 10.62 14.47 -6.47
CA HIS A 258 11.94 14.63 -5.87
C HIS A 258 12.98 14.89 -6.96
N GLU A 259 13.97 15.76 -6.74
CA GLU A 259 14.96 16.08 -7.78
C GLU A 259 15.74 14.86 -8.29
N ALA A 260 16.01 13.88 -7.43
CA ALA A 260 16.57 12.58 -7.82
C ALA A 260 15.79 11.81 -8.90
N MET A 261 14.51 12.12 -9.08
CA MET A 261 13.69 11.52 -10.14
C MET A 261 14.03 12.07 -11.53
N LEU A 262 14.61 13.27 -11.65
CA LEU A 262 14.96 13.86 -12.94
C LEU A 262 15.94 12.99 -13.74
N PRO A 263 17.11 12.60 -13.21
CA PRO A 263 18.02 11.70 -13.93
C PRO A 263 17.44 10.30 -14.12
N LEU A 264 16.62 9.82 -13.18
CA LEU A 264 15.91 8.55 -13.33
C LEU A 264 14.97 8.58 -14.54
N ILE A 265 14.13 9.61 -14.66
CA ILE A 265 13.17 9.78 -15.76
C ILE A 265 13.90 9.97 -17.09
N ALA A 266 14.97 10.78 -17.12
CA ALA A 266 15.77 11.00 -18.33
C ALA A 266 16.31 9.67 -18.89
N ARG A 267 16.97 8.87 -18.03
CA ARG A 267 17.47 7.55 -18.42
C ARG A 267 16.37 6.57 -18.75
N TRP A 268 15.23 6.63 -18.05
CA TRP A 268 14.10 5.73 -18.29
C TRP A 268 13.48 5.99 -19.67
N LEU A 269 13.23 7.26 -20.03
CA LEU A 269 12.72 7.64 -21.35
C LEU A 269 13.69 7.22 -22.45
N LYS A 270 14.99 7.46 -22.25
CA LYS A 270 16.03 7.01 -23.20
C LYS A 270 16.02 5.49 -23.38
N HIS A 271 15.96 4.73 -22.28
CA HIS A 271 15.87 3.28 -22.33
C HIS A 271 14.62 2.81 -23.08
N LYS A 272 13.45 3.40 -22.79
CA LYS A 272 12.19 3.07 -23.48
C LYS A 272 12.22 3.39 -24.97
N ARG A 273 12.89 4.46 -25.40
CA ARG A 273 13.08 4.78 -26.83
C ARG A 273 13.98 3.77 -27.56
N LEU A 274 15.02 3.27 -26.88
CA LEU A 274 15.97 2.35 -27.50
C LEU A 274 15.47 0.91 -27.49
N TYR A 275 14.93 0.46 -26.36
CA TYR A 275 14.66 -0.94 -26.07
C TYR A 275 13.19 -1.27 -25.79
N GLY A 276 12.32 -0.28 -25.68
CA GLY A 276 10.89 -0.52 -25.47
C GLY A 276 10.21 -1.27 -26.63
N SER A 277 8.98 -1.70 -26.39
CA SER A 277 8.12 -2.31 -27.39
C SER A 277 7.83 -1.37 -28.56
N THR A 278 7.21 -1.87 -29.63
CA THR A 278 6.86 -1.03 -30.79
C THR A 278 5.96 0.13 -30.37
N VAL A 279 4.97 -0.13 -29.51
CA VAL A 279 4.03 0.88 -29.02
C VAL A 279 4.69 1.87 -28.06
N GLU A 280 5.62 1.43 -27.21
CA GLU A 280 6.36 2.31 -26.30
C GLU A 280 7.30 3.24 -27.07
N LYS A 281 8.03 2.72 -28.07
CA LYS A 281 8.93 3.53 -28.89
C LYS A 281 8.18 4.67 -29.59
N VAL A 282 7.00 4.38 -30.14
CA VAL A 282 6.12 5.39 -30.73
C VAL A 282 5.62 6.38 -29.67
N MET A 283 5.17 5.89 -28.51
CA MET A 283 4.66 6.74 -27.42
C MET A 283 5.73 7.74 -26.92
N TYR A 284 6.97 7.29 -26.75
CA TYR A 284 8.01 8.07 -26.06
C TYR A 284 8.99 8.80 -26.98
N ALA A 285 8.90 8.63 -28.30
CA ALA A 285 9.84 9.17 -29.29
C ALA A 285 10.26 10.62 -28.98
N ASP A 286 9.28 11.52 -28.82
CA ASP A 286 9.51 12.95 -28.58
C ASP A 286 9.04 13.44 -27.19
N MET A 287 8.65 12.52 -26.30
CA MET A 287 8.03 12.89 -25.02
C MET A 287 9.02 13.57 -24.08
N GLY A 288 8.76 14.83 -23.73
CA GLY A 288 9.52 15.58 -22.71
C GLY A 288 8.99 15.35 -21.29
N LEU A 289 9.66 15.93 -20.30
CA LEU A 289 9.30 15.80 -18.88
C LEU A 289 7.87 16.26 -18.60
N ILE A 290 7.49 17.43 -19.12
CA ILE A 290 6.17 18.02 -18.89
C ILE A 290 5.04 17.13 -19.45
N GLN A 291 5.21 16.63 -20.67
CA GLN A 291 4.25 15.72 -21.30
C GLN A 291 4.17 14.40 -20.52
N PHE A 292 5.31 13.87 -20.08
CA PHE A 292 5.36 12.63 -19.32
C PHE A 292 4.67 12.77 -17.95
N ILE A 293 4.98 13.80 -17.16
CA ILE A 293 4.30 14.07 -15.89
C ILE A 293 2.80 14.28 -16.09
N HIS A 294 2.40 15.03 -17.14
CA HIS A 294 0.99 15.20 -17.44
C HIS A 294 0.31 13.85 -17.75
N ARG A 295 0.98 12.95 -18.48
CA ARG A 295 0.49 11.60 -18.75
C ARG A 295 0.33 10.77 -17.47
N LEU A 296 1.29 10.82 -16.54
CA LEU A 296 1.21 10.12 -15.24
C LEU A 296 0.01 10.58 -14.37
N LEU A 297 -0.50 11.79 -14.61
CA LEU A 297 -1.73 12.30 -13.99
C LEU A 297 -2.98 11.94 -14.80
N ASP A 298 -2.93 12.14 -16.12
CA ASP A 298 -4.09 12.10 -17.04
C ASP A 298 -4.58 10.69 -17.39
N LYS A 299 -3.69 9.70 -17.40
CA LYS A 299 -3.99 8.32 -17.82
C LYS A 299 -4.26 7.36 -16.65
N ARG A 300 -4.46 7.91 -15.46
CA ARG A 300 -4.90 7.15 -14.29
C ARG A 300 -6.35 6.71 -14.47
N VAL A 301 -6.68 5.54 -13.93
CA VAL A 301 -8.01 4.95 -14.06
C VAL A 301 -8.92 5.33 -12.91
N ALA A 302 -10.22 5.07 -13.01
CA ALA A 302 -11.16 5.47 -11.97
C ALA A 302 -10.87 4.76 -10.65
N SER A 303 -10.62 3.45 -10.70
CA SER A 303 -10.26 2.65 -9.54
C SER A 303 -9.37 1.49 -9.96
N PHE A 304 -8.43 1.11 -9.08
CA PHE A 304 -7.45 0.06 -9.29
C PHE A 304 -7.08 -0.56 -7.94
N CYS A 305 -7.38 -1.83 -7.73
CA CYS A 305 -7.27 -2.46 -6.40
C CYS A 305 -6.92 -3.95 -6.45
N GLY A 306 -6.26 -4.44 -5.40
CA GLY A 306 -6.06 -5.87 -5.17
C GLY A 306 -4.90 -6.49 -5.92
N ALA A 307 -4.59 -7.75 -5.60
CA ALA A 307 -3.52 -8.54 -6.24
C ALA A 307 -3.81 -8.90 -7.71
N ASN A 308 -5.10 -9.01 -8.07
CA ASN A 308 -5.57 -9.29 -9.44
C ASN A 308 -5.95 -8.01 -10.18
N ASP A 309 -5.49 -6.84 -9.70
CA ASP A 309 -5.66 -5.55 -10.39
C ASP A 309 -7.10 -5.30 -10.84
N ARG A 310 -8.08 -5.40 -9.93
CA ARG A 310 -9.46 -5.02 -10.26
C ARG A 310 -9.48 -3.56 -10.66
N TRP A 311 -9.92 -3.28 -11.89
CA TRP A 311 -9.84 -1.96 -12.48
C TRP A 311 -11.20 -1.47 -12.98
N LYS A 312 -11.38 -0.14 -12.95
CA LYS A 312 -12.49 0.58 -13.60
C LYS A 312 -11.93 1.77 -14.36
N LEU A 313 -12.28 1.88 -15.64
CA LEU A 313 -11.87 2.96 -16.54
C LEU A 313 -12.87 4.13 -16.51
N LEU A 314 -12.49 5.25 -17.13
CA LEU A 314 -13.31 6.46 -17.20
C LEU A 314 -14.57 6.27 -18.06
N ASP A 315 -14.55 5.34 -19.02
CA ASP A 315 -15.71 4.97 -19.85
C ASP A 315 -16.63 3.93 -19.16
N ASN A 316 -16.45 3.72 -17.85
CA ASN A 316 -17.12 2.74 -17.01
C ASN A 316 -16.85 1.26 -17.36
N LYS A 317 -15.97 0.95 -18.31
CA LYS A 317 -15.50 -0.44 -18.47
C LYS A 317 -14.76 -0.86 -17.21
N SER A 318 -14.96 -2.10 -16.80
CA SER A 318 -14.33 -2.68 -15.62
C SER A 318 -13.86 -4.10 -15.90
N GLY A 319 -12.86 -4.54 -15.16
CA GLY A 319 -12.33 -5.89 -15.25
C GLY A 319 -11.34 -6.17 -14.13
N PHE A 320 -10.58 -7.24 -14.30
CA PHE A 320 -9.50 -7.66 -13.44
C PHE A 320 -8.43 -8.35 -14.31
N ASP A 321 -7.21 -8.43 -13.81
CA ASP A 321 -6.02 -8.96 -14.48
C ASP A 321 -5.69 -8.25 -15.81
N ALA A 322 -4.76 -8.85 -16.57
CA ALA A 322 -4.28 -8.45 -17.88
C ALA A 322 -3.57 -7.09 -17.98
N TRP A 323 -3.40 -6.37 -16.86
CA TRP A 323 -2.73 -5.08 -16.82
C TRP A 323 -1.26 -5.15 -17.23
N GLU A 324 -0.63 -6.32 -17.02
CA GLU A 324 0.74 -6.63 -17.41
C GLU A 324 0.99 -6.48 -18.93
N SER A 325 -0.08 -6.55 -19.74
CA SER A 325 0.03 -6.42 -21.20
C SER A 325 0.14 -4.97 -21.68
N VAL A 326 -0.25 -3.98 -20.88
CA VAL A 326 -0.27 -2.55 -21.27
C VAL A 326 1.14 -2.07 -21.59
N GLY A 327 1.37 -1.55 -22.80
CA GLY A 327 2.69 -1.13 -23.28
C GLY A 327 3.53 -2.26 -23.87
N THR A 328 2.99 -3.46 -24.04
CA THR A 328 3.64 -4.55 -24.77
C THR A 328 3.01 -4.73 -26.16
N ASP A 329 3.66 -5.49 -27.04
CA ASP A 329 3.07 -5.85 -28.34
C ASP A 329 1.82 -6.76 -28.20
N GLN A 330 1.51 -7.22 -26.99
CA GLN A 330 0.32 -8.03 -26.66
C GLN A 330 -0.83 -7.21 -26.06
N GLU A 331 -0.69 -5.88 -25.97
CA GLU A 331 -1.75 -5.02 -25.44
C GLU A 331 -3.03 -5.13 -26.27
N LYS A 332 -4.18 -5.06 -25.60
CA LYS A 332 -5.50 -5.20 -26.23
C LYS A 332 -6.49 -4.25 -25.60
N GLU A 333 -7.40 -3.70 -26.41
CA GLU A 333 -8.50 -2.89 -25.92
C GLU A 333 -9.31 -3.63 -24.84
N PRO A 334 -9.72 -2.96 -23.74
CA PRO A 334 -9.54 -1.53 -23.47
C PRO A 334 -8.20 -1.14 -22.81
N LEU A 335 -7.33 -2.12 -22.53
CA LEU A 335 -6.08 -1.97 -21.80
C LEU A 335 -4.91 -1.76 -22.78
N VAL A 336 -4.81 -0.53 -23.30
CA VAL A 336 -3.74 -0.13 -24.23
C VAL A 336 -3.00 1.09 -23.69
N LEU A 337 -1.71 1.21 -23.98
CA LEU A 337 -0.83 2.27 -23.49
C LEU A 337 -1.35 3.67 -23.85
N ALA A 338 -2.03 3.81 -24.98
CA ALA A 338 -2.65 5.08 -25.37
C ALA A 338 -3.69 5.60 -24.33
N LYS A 339 -4.34 4.69 -23.59
CA LYS A 339 -5.44 4.97 -22.66
C LYS A 339 -5.08 4.75 -21.19
N CYS A 340 -4.14 3.86 -20.90
CA CYS A 340 -3.78 3.43 -19.56
C CYS A 340 -2.28 3.62 -19.29
N LEU A 341 -1.91 3.68 -18.01
CA LEU A 341 -0.51 3.58 -17.59
C LEU A 341 -0.03 2.13 -17.60
N SER A 342 1.18 1.89 -18.13
CA SER A 342 1.87 0.59 -17.94
C SER A 342 2.43 0.47 -16.52
N TYR A 343 2.78 -0.73 -16.06
CA TYR A 343 3.39 -0.91 -14.73
C TYR A 343 4.67 -0.11 -14.52
N ASP A 344 5.48 0.06 -15.57
CA ASP A 344 6.69 0.86 -15.49
C ASP A 344 6.36 2.35 -15.27
N GLU A 345 5.27 2.85 -15.88
CA GLU A 345 4.77 4.20 -15.64
C GLU A 345 4.13 4.35 -14.25
N ILE A 346 3.36 3.35 -13.79
CA ILE A 346 2.72 3.38 -12.47
C ILE A 346 3.77 3.48 -11.37
N LYS A 347 4.91 2.80 -11.52
CA LYS A 347 6.04 2.87 -10.57
C LYS A 347 6.62 4.28 -10.44
N LEU A 348 6.78 4.98 -11.57
CA LEU A 348 7.22 6.39 -11.57
C LEU A 348 6.12 7.31 -11.02
N SER A 349 4.87 7.07 -11.38
CA SER A 349 3.70 7.82 -10.88
C SER A 349 3.55 7.71 -9.35
N ALA A 350 3.88 6.56 -8.76
CA ALA A 350 3.84 6.32 -7.31
C ALA A 350 4.90 7.12 -6.53
N MET A 351 5.92 7.68 -7.19
CA MET A 351 6.92 8.53 -6.52
C MET A 351 6.55 10.03 -6.55
N MET A 352 5.44 10.38 -7.20
CA MET A 352 4.93 11.75 -7.25
C MET A 352 3.97 12.02 -6.10
N VAL A 353 4.01 13.25 -5.56
CA VAL A 353 3.03 13.76 -4.60
C VAL A 353 2.17 14.82 -5.27
N VAL A 354 0.87 14.87 -4.99
CA VAL A 354 0.00 15.99 -5.43
C VAL A 354 -0.46 16.74 -4.20
N SER A 355 -0.24 18.06 -4.20
CA SER A 355 -0.51 18.94 -3.05
C SER A 355 -1.42 20.09 -3.46
N SER A 356 -2.38 20.47 -2.60
CA SER A 356 -3.15 21.71 -2.73
C SER A 356 -3.66 22.22 -1.37
N HIS A 357 -4.04 23.48 -1.31
CA HIS A 357 -5.00 23.94 -0.31
C HIS A 357 -6.37 23.29 -0.54
N THR A 358 -7.15 23.16 0.52
CA THR A 358 -8.51 22.60 0.50
C THR A 358 -9.32 23.12 1.68
N GLU A 359 -10.65 23.11 1.53
CA GLU A 359 -11.60 23.15 2.63
C GLU A 359 -11.77 21.74 3.21
N PHE A 360 -11.84 21.62 4.53
CA PHE A 360 -12.21 20.38 5.20
C PHE A 360 -13.67 20.44 5.63
N ILE A 361 -14.49 19.47 5.19
CA ILE A 361 -15.93 19.47 5.50
C ILE A 361 -16.27 18.64 6.74
N ASN A 362 -15.34 17.79 7.20
CA ASN A 362 -15.45 16.94 8.39
C ASN A 362 -14.05 16.60 8.93
N ASP A 363 -13.95 15.72 9.92
CA ASP A 363 -12.70 15.38 10.59
C ASP A 363 -11.72 14.52 9.76
N GLY A 364 -12.16 13.99 8.61
CA GLY A 364 -11.34 13.13 7.75
C GLY A 364 -11.28 11.67 8.17
N SER A 365 -12.11 11.25 9.13
CA SER A 365 -12.15 9.86 9.59
C SER A 365 -12.50 8.88 8.49
N ARG A 366 -12.05 7.62 8.59
CA ARG A 366 -12.33 6.61 7.55
C ARG A 366 -13.82 6.41 7.30
N ASN A 367 -14.65 6.63 8.31
CA ASN A 367 -16.09 6.43 8.24
C ASN A 367 -16.86 7.75 7.98
N ASN A 368 -16.19 8.81 7.50
CA ASN A 368 -16.81 10.13 7.38
C ASN A 368 -17.89 10.21 6.29
N ARG A 369 -17.79 9.40 5.22
CA ARG A 369 -18.79 9.23 4.16
C ARG A 369 -19.30 10.52 3.48
N GLY A 370 -18.58 11.63 3.56
CA GLY A 370 -19.04 12.90 3.00
C GLY A 370 -20.00 13.66 3.89
N ILE A 371 -20.19 13.21 5.13
CA ILE A 371 -21.07 13.86 6.09
C ILE A 371 -20.37 15.14 6.55
N VAL A 372 -21.03 16.28 6.34
CA VAL A 372 -20.53 17.59 6.75
C VAL A 372 -20.64 17.72 8.27
N SER A 373 -19.56 18.15 8.93
CA SER A 373 -19.58 18.43 10.36
C SER A 373 -20.59 19.53 10.67
N ARG A 374 -21.39 19.30 11.73
CA ARG A 374 -22.30 20.31 12.29
C ARG A 374 -21.62 21.16 13.37
N ASP A 375 -20.49 20.69 13.87
CA ASP A 375 -19.69 21.37 14.87
C ASP A 375 -18.55 22.13 14.16
N PRO A 376 -18.60 23.47 14.08
CA PRO A 376 -17.54 24.27 13.47
C PRO A 376 -16.25 24.25 14.30
N ASP A 377 -16.33 23.86 15.58
CA ASP A 377 -15.18 23.72 16.44
C ASP A 377 -14.48 22.38 16.22
N ALA A 378 -15.18 21.28 15.95
CA ALA A 378 -14.54 19.97 15.76
C ALA A 378 -13.49 19.91 14.63
N VAL A 379 -13.66 20.72 13.58
CA VAL A 379 -12.92 20.60 12.30
C VAL A 379 -12.14 21.86 12.00
N GLN A 380 -10.89 21.70 11.56
CA GLN A 380 -10.12 22.80 11.00
C GLN A 380 -10.80 23.25 9.70
N PRO A 381 -11.15 24.53 9.48
CA PRO A 381 -11.89 24.90 8.26
C PRO A 381 -11.13 24.64 6.95
N LYS A 382 -9.83 24.97 6.96
CA LYS A 382 -8.96 24.91 5.78
C LYS A 382 -7.55 24.47 6.14
N GLY A 383 -6.85 23.89 5.17
CA GLY A 383 -5.46 23.49 5.31
C GLY A 383 -4.84 23.10 3.97
N VAL A 384 -3.78 22.29 4.02
CA VAL A 384 -3.14 21.68 2.85
C VAL A 384 -3.36 20.17 2.91
N ILE A 385 -3.69 19.55 1.78
CA ILE A 385 -3.77 18.09 1.65
C ILE A 385 -2.78 17.58 0.59
N MET A 386 -2.05 16.53 0.95
CA MET A 386 -1.06 15.87 0.09
C MET A 386 -1.43 14.41 -0.13
N GLY A 387 -1.59 14.02 -1.40
CA GLY A 387 -1.72 12.62 -1.81
C GLY A 387 -0.35 11.98 -1.94
N VAL A 388 -0.05 10.99 -1.08
CA VAL A 388 1.26 10.33 -1.01
C VAL A 388 1.08 8.84 -1.24
N VAL A 389 1.81 8.28 -2.21
CA VAL A 389 1.75 6.87 -2.56
C VAL A 389 2.91 6.12 -1.91
N GLY A 390 2.61 5.06 -1.16
CA GLY A 390 3.62 4.19 -0.56
C GLY A 390 4.00 3.02 -1.45
N THR A 391 4.94 2.20 -0.98
CA THR A 391 5.40 1.00 -1.71
C THR A 391 4.30 -0.05 -1.83
N ARG A 392 4.09 -0.62 -3.02
CA ARG A 392 3.11 -1.70 -3.23
C ARG A 392 3.79 -3.05 -3.48
N PHE A 393 3.54 -4.01 -2.61
CA PHE A 393 4.06 -5.39 -2.73
C PHE A 393 2.99 -6.45 -3.04
N GLU A 394 1.74 -6.03 -3.24
CA GLU A 394 0.59 -6.93 -3.46
C GLU A 394 0.65 -7.66 -4.82
N LYS A 395 1.40 -7.12 -5.79
CA LYS A 395 1.62 -7.72 -7.09
C LYS A 395 3.09 -8.16 -7.24
N PRO A 396 3.40 -9.46 -7.10
CA PRO A 396 4.75 -9.97 -7.32
C PRO A 396 5.28 -9.58 -8.69
N ARG A 397 6.59 -9.26 -8.77
CA ARG A 397 7.32 -8.90 -10.00
C ARG A 397 7.01 -7.56 -10.65
N TYR A 398 6.20 -6.72 -10.02
CA TYR A 398 5.89 -5.38 -10.52
C TYR A 398 6.12 -4.32 -9.44
N MET A 399 6.22 -3.06 -9.85
CA MET A 399 6.36 -1.92 -8.93
C MET A 399 7.62 -2.05 -8.05
N GLU A 400 7.53 -1.65 -6.79
CA GLU A 400 8.60 -1.76 -5.79
C GLU A 400 9.03 -3.21 -5.50
N TYR A 401 8.19 -4.21 -5.80
CA TYR A 401 8.58 -5.61 -5.66
C TYR A 401 9.85 -5.93 -6.47
N GLN A 402 10.05 -5.29 -7.62
CA GLN A 402 11.21 -5.52 -8.48
C GLN A 402 12.55 -5.13 -7.85
N ASP A 403 12.55 -4.16 -6.92
CA ASP A 403 13.78 -3.56 -6.39
C ASP A 403 14.02 -3.87 -4.91
N ILE A 404 12.97 -4.30 -4.20
CA ILE A 404 12.97 -4.48 -2.74
C ILE A 404 12.69 -5.94 -2.33
N ALA A 405 11.84 -6.65 -3.06
CA ALA A 405 11.58 -8.05 -2.79
C ALA A 405 12.56 -8.92 -3.60
N VAL A 406 13.24 -9.83 -2.93
CA VAL A 406 14.23 -10.73 -3.52
C VAL A 406 13.72 -12.16 -3.43
N THR A 407 13.45 -12.79 -4.58
CA THR A 407 12.92 -14.16 -4.68
C THR A 407 13.68 -14.97 -5.74
N PRO A 408 13.73 -16.31 -5.66
CA PRO A 408 14.43 -17.10 -6.67
C PRO A 408 13.75 -17.01 -8.06
N GLN A 409 12.43 -16.85 -8.10
CA GLN A 409 11.67 -16.73 -9.36
C GLN A 409 11.91 -15.39 -10.08
N GLN A 410 12.22 -14.33 -9.32
CA GLN A 410 12.50 -13.01 -9.88
C GLN A 410 14.01 -12.75 -10.04
N ASN A 411 14.79 -12.91 -8.98
CA ASN A 411 16.18 -12.46 -8.88
C ASN A 411 17.15 -13.49 -9.46
N ASN A 412 17.03 -13.70 -10.77
CA ASN A 412 17.88 -14.55 -11.59
C ASN A 412 18.33 -13.82 -12.86
N MET A 413 19.32 -14.39 -13.55
CA MET A 413 19.94 -13.78 -14.73
C MET A 413 18.95 -13.62 -15.90
N ASP A 414 18.03 -14.56 -16.08
CA ASP A 414 17.03 -14.54 -17.16
C ASP A 414 16.08 -13.33 -17.05
N ASN A 415 15.88 -12.83 -15.84
CA ASN A 415 15.09 -11.63 -15.55
C ASN A 415 15.95 -10.35 -15.46
N GLY A 416 17.25 -10.42 -15.78
CA GLY A 416 18.16 -9.27 -15.83
C GLY A 416 18.78 -8.87 -14.49
N TYR A 417 18.73 -9.73 -13.46
CA TYR A 417 19.39 -9.50 -12.17
C TYR A 417 20.82 -10.06 -12.15
N GLY A 418 21.65 -9.57 -11.22
CA GLY A 418 23.05 -9.98 -11.07
C GLY A 418 24.04 -9.15 -11.89
N SER A 419 25.32 -9.52 -11.78
CA SER A 419 26.41 -8.88 -12.51
C SER A 419 26.33 -9.12 -14.02
N ALA A 420 27.09 -8.34 -14.81
CA ALA A 420 27.18 -8.57 -16.25
C ALA A 420 27.95 -9.88 -16.55
N MET A 421 27.42 -10.68 -17.47
CA MET A 421 28.13 -11.79 -18.11
C MET A 421 27.87 -11.75 -19.62
N ASP A 422 28.78 -12.35 -20.39
CA ASP A 422 28.66 -12.45 -21.86
C ASP A 422 27.32 -13.05 -22.27
N GLY A 423 26.63 -12.43 -23.23
CA GLY A 423 25.34 -12.89 -23.76
C GLY A 423 24.08 -12.46 -22.99
N THR A 424 24.19 -11.55 -22.01
CA THR A 424 23.00 -11.01 -21.31
C THR A 424 22.17 -10.08 -22.21
N PHE A 425 20.85 -10.29 -22.23
CA PHE A 425 19.92 -9.44 -23.00
C PHE A 425 19.89 -8.01 -22.44
N GLU A 426 20.30 -7.03 -23.26
CA GLU A 426 20.47 -5.63 -22.85
C GLU A 426 19.18 -4.93 -22.40
N GLU A 427 18.02 -5.31 -22.95
CA GLU A 427 16.73 -4.69 -22.63
C GLU A 427 16.35 -4.88 -21.15
N LYS A 428 16.04 -6.12 -20.74
CA LYS A 428 15.60 -6.43 -19.37
C LYS A 428 16.65 -6.05 -18.35
N ARG A 429 17.92 -6.36 -18.65
CA ARG A 429 19.04 -6.01 -17.77
C ARG A 429 19.20 -4.50 -17.65
N GLY A 430 19.13 -3.77 -18.76
CA GLY A 430 19.27 -2.31 -18.77
C GLY A 430 18.26 -1.62 -17.85
N MET A 431 17.00 -2.06 -17.86
CA MET A 431 15.99 -1.54 -16.93
C MET A 431 16.32 -1.85 -15.46
N ARG A 432 16.81 -3.07 -15.15
CA ARG A 432 17.20 -3.43 -13.78
C ARG A 432 18.41 -2.65 -13.28
N ILE A 433 19.40 -2.45 -14.15
CA ILE A 433 20.60 -1.64 -13.83
C ILE A 433 20.22 -0.18 -13.60
N LEU A 434 19.30 0.36 -14.41
CA LEU A 434 18.81 1.72 -14.23
C LEU A 434 18.20 1.94 -12.84
N TRP A 435 17.35 1.02 -12.38
CA TRP A 435 16.77 1.08 -11.04
C TRP A 435 17.80 0.79 -9.94
N ALA A 436 18.70 -0.18 -10.12
CA ALA A 436 19.77 -0.45 -9.17
C ALA A 436 20.63 0.80 -8.92
N LYS A 437 21.04 1.48 -9.99
CA LYS A 437 21.82 2.72 -9.92
C LYS A 437 21.08 3.83 -9.20
N PHE A 438 19.77 3.94 -9.39
CA PHE A 438 18.95 4.87 -8.63
C PHE A 438 19.02 4.62 -7.11
N TYR A 439 19.01 3.34 -6.71
CA TYR A 439 19.23 2.94 -5.32
C TYR A 439 20.69 2.98 -4.85
N GLY A 440 21.62 3.42 -5.71
CA GLY A 440 23.06 3.51 -5.39
C GLY A 440 23.78 2.16 -5.47
N GLU A 441 23.31 1.26 -6.33
CA GLU A 441 23.91 -0.06 -6.57
C GLU A 441 24.27 -0.24 -8.05
N ASP A 442 25.31 -1.00 -8.34
CA ASP A 442 25.67 -1.32 -9.74
C ASP A 442 24.62 -2.22 -10.41
N TYR A 443 24.05 -3.15 -9.64
CA TYR A 443 23.01 -4.09 -10.06
C TYR A 443 22.24 -4.61 -8.84
N HIS A 444 20.99 -5.03 -9.06
CA HIS A 444 20.24 -5.76 -8.04
C HIS A 444 20.73 -7.22 -7.98
N PRO A 445 21.01 -7.76 -6.78
CA PRO A 445 21.68 -9.05 -6.62
C PRO A 445 20.81 -10.24 -7.05
N LEU A 446 21.48 -11.35 -7.34
CA LEU A 446 20.82 -12.65 -7.48
C LEU A 446 20.30 -13.12 -6.11
N TYR A 447 19.31 -14.02 -6.13
CA TYR A 447 18.78 -14.61 -4.90
C TYR A 447 19.89 -15.29 -4.07
N ASP A 448 20.71 -16.14 -4.68
CA ASP A 448 21.78 -16.86 -3.98
C ASP A 448 22.89 -15.93 -3.45
N GLU A 449 23.19 -14.84 -4.17
CA GLU A 449 24.09 -13.80 -3.67
C GLU A 449 23.54 -13.16 -2.40
N THR A 450 22.23 -12.88 -2.38
CA THR A 450 21.55 -12.27 -1.24
C THR A 450 21.52 -13.22 -0.05
N VAL A 451 21.22 -14.51 -0.27
CA VAL A 451 21.30 -15.56 0.75
C VAL A 451 22.71 -15.66 1.35
N LYS A 452 23.76 -15.52 0.53
CA LYS A 452 25.16 -15.47 1.03
C LYS A 452 25.40 -14.22 1.89
N ARG A 453 24.98 -13.03 1.43
CA ARG A 453 25.11 -11.77 2.18
C ARG A 453 24.41 -11.84 3.54
N MET A 454 23.24 -12.48 3.60
CA MET A 454 22.47 -12.67 4.83
C MET A 454 23.17 -13.50 5.91
N LYS A 455 24.10 -14.39 5.53
CA LYS A 455 24.88 -15.20 6.49
C LYS A 455 25.93 -14.37 7.23
N SER A 456 26.21 -13.14 6.77
CA SER A 456 27.12 -12.23 7.48
C SER A 456 26.52 -11.82 8.83
N LYS A 457 27.34 -11.81 9.88
CA LYS A 457 26.95 -11.30 11.21
C LYS A 457 26.61 -9.81 11.18
N GLU A 458 27.15 -9.09 10.21
CA GLU A 458 26.97 -7.64 10.01
C GLU A 458 25.70 -7.31 9.20
N ASN A 459 24.96 -8.32 8.71
CA ASN A 459 23.74 -8.05 7.95
C ASN A 459 22.75 -7.21 8.78
N ARG A 460 22.41 -6.05 8.22
CA ARG A 460 21.35 -5.13 8.68
C ARG A 460 20.36 -4.77 7.57
N ARG A 461 20.58 -5.26 6.35
CA ARG A 461 19.87 -4.84 5.14
C ARG A 461 18.76 -5.82 4.76
N TYR A 462 19.02 -7.12 4.85
CA TYR A 462 18.12 -8.15 4.33
C TYR A 462 17.43 -8.92 5.45
N ILE A 463 16.12 -9.09 5.34
CA ILE A 463 15.30 -9.92 6.22
C ILE A 463 14.72 -11.08 5.41
N SER A 464 14.90 -12.31 5.88
CA SER A 464 14.22 -13.47 5.30
C SER A 464 12.81 -13.56 5.86
N LEU A 465 11.85 -13.71 4.97
CA LEU A 465 10.45 -13.98 5.25
C LEU A 465 10.14 -15.41 4.79
N GLY A 466 9.00 -15.95 5.22
CA GLY A 466 8.54 -17.27 4.74
C GLY A 466 8.42 -17.32 3.21
N ASN A 467 8.38 -18.53 2.64
CA ASN A 467 8.24 -18.77 1.19
C ASN A 467 9.38 -18.22 0.32
N GLN A 468 10.64 -18.27 0.77
CA GLN A 468 11.81 -17.83 -0.02
C GLN A 468 11.76 -16.36 -0.47
N LEU A 469 11.08 -15.52 0.31
CA LEU A 469 11.03 -14.08 0.09
C LEU A 469 12.04 -13.40 1.01
N ILE A 470 12.94 -12.61 0.45
CA ILE A 470 13.84 -11.75 1.21
C ILE A 470 13.43 -10.30 1.00
N PHE A 471 13.34 -9.53 2.07
CA PHE A 471 13.01 -8.12 2.04
C PHE A 471 14.26 -7.25 2.22
N ASP A 472 14.47 -6.32 1.31
CA ASP A 472 15.55 -5.33 1.36
C ASP A 472 15.10 -4.06 2.08
N ILE A 473 15.48 -3.95 3.36
CA ILE A 473 15.15 -2.81 4.22
C ILE A 473 15.69 -1.51 3.64
N GLU A 474 16.92 -1.55 3.11
CA GLU A 474 17.62 -0.33 2.70
C GLU A 474 16.94 0.29 1.48
N ASN A 475 16.62 -0.51 0.46
CA ASN A 475 15.92 0.00 -0.72
C ASN A 475 14.48 0.43 -0.40
N TYR A 476 13.79 -0.27 0.52
CA TYR A 476 12.49 0.16 1.04
C TYR A 476 12.57 1.55 1.68
N MET A 477 13.57 1.75 2.54
CA MET A 477 13.75 3.02 3.23
C MET A 477 14.20 4.12 2.26
N LYS A 478 15.09 3.87 1.29
CA LYS A 478 15.44 4.84 0.23
C LYS A 478 14.22 5.29 -0.58
N ARG A 479 13.37 4.33 -0.98
CA ARG A 479 12.11 4.62 -1.69
C ARG A 479 11.14 5.45 -0.86
N THR A 480 11.03 5.15 0.44
CA THR A 480 10.16 5.89 1.37
C THR A 480 10.71 7.29 1.63
N LEU A 481 12.05 7.42 1.74
CA LEU A 481 12.74 8.67 2.03
C LEU A 481 12.41 9.76 1.00
N LEU A 482 12.30 9.42 -0.29
CA LEU A 482 11.89 10.36 -1.34
C LEU A 482 10.56 11.06 -1.00
N SER A 483 9.55 10.27 -0.64
CA SER A 483 8.22 10.79 -0.29
C SER A 483 8.28 11.61 0.99
N VAL A 484 9.06 11.17 1.97
CA VAL A 484 9.27 11.88 3.25
C VAL A 484 9.94 13.24 3.05
N GLU A 485 10.95 13.31 2.20
CA GLU A 485 11.66 14.55 1.91
C GLU A 485 10.75 15.56 1.19
N ILE A 486 9.93 15.10 0.23
CA ILE A 486 8.92 15.94 -0.43
C ILE A 486 7.92 16.52 0.58
N ILE A 487 7.30 15.69 1.43
CA ILE A 487 6.25 16.17 2.34
C ILE A 487 6.78 17.17 3.38
N LEU A 488 8.01 17.00 3.84
CA LEU A 488 8.63 17.90 4.82
C LEU A 488 8.92 19.26 4.18
N LEU A 489 9.47 19.29 2.97
CA LEU A 489 9.74 20.53 2.24
C LEU A 489 8.47 21.25 1.78
N GLU A 490 7.46 20.51 1.33
CA GLU A 490 6.18 21.09 0.94
C GLU A 490 5.45 21.69 2.14
N ALA A 491 5.41 21.00 3.29
CA ALA A 491 4.85 21.56 4.52
C ALA A 491 5.59 22.83 4.95
N ASN A 492 6.93 22.81 4.90
CA ASN A 492 7.76 23.96 5.20
C ASN A 492 7.45 25.16 4.27
N SER A 493 7.45 24.93 2.95
CA SER A 493 7.22 25.98 1.94
C SER A 493 5.82 26.58 2.04
N ARG A 494 4.80 25.75 2.29
CA ARG A 494 3.41 26.22 2.46
C ARG A 494 3.25 27.10 3.70
N ALA A 495 3.88 26.73 4.81
CA ALA A 495 3.82 27.51 6.04
C ALA A 495 4.64 28.80 5.95
N GLU A 496 5.83 28.76 5.33
CA GLU A 496 6.64 29.94 5.03
C GLU A 496 5.87 30.99 4.21
N LYS A 497 5.21 30.56 3.13
CA LYS A 497 4.38 31.44 2.29
C LYS A 497 3.19 32.08 3.03
N GLN A 498 2.78 31.50 4.15
CA GLN A 498 1.72 32.04 5.02
C GLN A 498 2.27 32.74 6.27
N ASN A 499 3.58 32.88 6.40
CA ASN A 499 4.26 33.46 7.56
C ASN A 499 3.80 32.84 8.90
N THR A 500 3.67 31.51 8.92
CA THR A 500 3.31 30.71 10.10
C THR A 500 4.14 29.42 10.15
N THR A 501 3.92 28.56 11.13
CA THR A 501 4.50 27.20 11.16
C THR A 501 3.47 26.14 10.80
N ALA A 502 3.93 25.00 10.28
CA ALA A 502 3.13 23.84 9.94
C ALA A 502 2.98 22.89 11.13
N PHE A 503 1.76 22.39 11.29
CA PHE A 503 1.46 21.16 12.02
C PHE A 503 1.20 20.07 10.98
N LEU A 504 2.16 19.17 10.79
CA LEU A 504 2.11 18.12 9.77
C LEU A 504 1.48 16.85 10.35
N HIS A 505 0.33 16.45 9.81
CA HIS A 505 -0.34 15.18 10.13
C HIS A 505 0.06 14.09 9.12
N VAL A 506 0.67 13.03 9.65
CA VAL A 506 1.21 11.90 8.90
C VAL A 506 0.45 10.63 9.23
N VAL A 507 -0.09 9.98 8.20
CA VAL A 507 -0.58 8.60 8.27
C VAL A 507 0.38 7.65 7.55
N GLY A 508 0.31 6.36 7.86
CA GLY A 508 1.12 5.35 7.17
C GLY A 508 0.69 5.17 5.71
N PHE A 509 1.49 5.64 4.76
CA PHE A 509 1.33 5.36 3.32
C PHE A 509 2.13 4.10 2.94
N GLY A 510 1.48 3.13 2.27
CA GLY A 510 2.07 1.82 1.96
C GLY A 510 2.21 0.85 3.13
N LEU A 511 1.66 1.21 4.31
CA LEU A 511 1.69 0.39 5.53
C LEU A 511 0.37 -0.36 5.79
N GLY A 512 -0.59 -0.25 4.87
CA GLY A 512 -1.87 -0.98 4.91
C GLY A 512 -1.74 -2.39 4.33
N VAL A 513 -2.65 -2.76 3.43
CA VAL A 513 -2.66 -4.06 2.74
C VAL A 513 -1.44 -4.30 1.85
N TRP A 514 -0.63 -3.27 1.59
CA TRP A 514 0.57 -3.33 0.75
C TRP A 514 1.84 -3.76 1.47
N LYS A 515 1.88 -3.80 2.80
CA LYS A 515 3.10 -4.18 3.54
C LYS A 515 3.37 -5.68 3.47
N VAL A 516 4.64 -6.06 3.60
CA VAL A 516 5.06 -7.48 3.65
C VAL A 516 5.63 -7.89 5.00
N ILE A 517 6.08 -6.93 5.81
CA ILE A 517 6.55 -7.17 7.18
C ILE A 517 5.55 -6.56 8.17
N GLN A 518 5.26 -7.28 9.26
CA GLN A 518 4.34 -6.79 10.30
C GLN A 518 4.77 -5.43 10.86
N ASP A 519 6.06 -5.29 11.20
CA ASP A 519 6.68 -4.11 11.83
C ASP A 519 7.35 -3.16 10.82
N GLN A 520 6.90 -3.16 9.56
CA GLN A 520 7.41 -2.26 8.51
C GLN A 520 7.31 -0.76 8.89
N GLU A 521 6.43 -0.41 9.82
CA GLU A 521 6.32 0.94 10.40
C GLU A 521 7.59 1.42 11.12
N VAL A 522 8.42 0.51 11.65
CA VAL A 522 9.70 0.86 12.29
C VAL A 522 10.64 1.51 11.27
N TYR A 523 10.79 0.87 10.10
CA TYR A 523 11.64 1.39 9.02
C TYR A 523 11.06 2.66 8.41
N PHE A 524 9.73 2.75 8.30
CA PHE A 524 9.04 3.96 7.86
C PHE A 524 9.36 5.15 8.78
N LEU A 525 9.18 5.01 10.09
CA LEU A 525 9.46 6.09 11.05
C LEU A 525 10.96 6.42 11.10
N LYS A 526 11.83 5.42 10.92
CA LYS A 526 13.28 5.66 10.78
C LYS A 526 13.60 6.57 9.58
N THR A 527 12.88 6.47 8.47
CA THR A 527 13.10 7.39 7.33
C THR A 527 12.75 8.84 7.65
N PHE A 528 11.70 9.08 8.44
CA PHE A 528 11.42 10.42 8.97
C PHE A 528 12.53 10.92 9.89
N GLU A 529 13.05 10.07 10.77
CA GLU A 529 14.18 10.45 11.63
C GLU A 529 15.38 10.92 10.79
N ILE A 530 15.77 10.13 9.79
CA ILE A 530 16.89 10.42 8.90
C ILE A 530 16.65 11.74 8.16
N ALA A 531 15.46 11.92 7.56
CA ALA A 531 15.10 13.11 6.79
C ALA A 531 15.13 14.38 7.66
N ILE A 532 14.50 14.34 8.85
CA ILE A 532 14.45 15.46 9.78
C ILE A 532 15.85 15.85 10.23
N LYS A 533 16.69 14.88 10.63
CA LYS A 533 18.07 15.16 11.05
C LYS A 533 18.90 15.79 9.92
N LYS A 534 18.81 15.26 8.69
CA LYS A 534 19.55 15.77 7.54
C LYS A 534 19.11 17.17 7.13
N MET A 535 17.81 17.46 7.24
CA MET A 535 17.23 18.73 6.79
C MET A 535 16.94 19.73 7.91
N ASN A 536 17.34 19.47 9.16
CA ASN A 536 16.93 20.28 10.32
C ASN A 536 17.12 21.79 10.12
N LYS A 537 18.27 22.20 9.55
CA LYS A 537 18.56 23.62 9.28
C LYS A 537 17.67 24.26 8.21
N LYS A 538 17.05 23.45 7.34
CA LYS A 538 16.17 23.87 6.24
C LYS A 538 14.70 23.89 6.66
N LEU A 539 14.30 23.02 7.58
CA LEU A 539 12.92 22.88 8.08
C LEU A 539 12.59 23.91 9.18
N LYS A 540 12.66 25.20 8.83
CA LYS A 540 12.43 26.31 9.78
C LYS A 540 10.96 26.52 10.14
N TYR A 541 10.05 26.10 9.26
CA TYR A 541 8.62 26.38 9.36
C TYR A 541 7.81 25.13 9.68
N VAL A 542 8.42 23.95 9.88
CA VAL A 542 7.71 22.76 10.39
C VAL A 542 7.94 22.70 11.90
N SER A 543 6.92 22.98 12.70
CA SER A 543 7.08 22.99 14.16
C SER A 543 6.65 21.67 14.82
N ASP A 544 5.69 20.97 14.23
CA ASP A 544 5.12 19.76 14.81
C ASP A 544 4.85 18.71 13.73
N ILE A 545 5.12 17.44 14.07
CA ILE A 545 4.72 16.28 13.28
C ILE A 545 3.89 15.35 14.16
N MET A 546 2.66 15.09 13.71
CA MET A 546 1.75 14.11 14.29
C MET A 546 1.79 12.82 13.47
N PHE A 547 2.40 11.77 14.02
CA PHE A 547 2.30 10.41 13.49
C PHE A 547 1.02 9.76 14.01
N ALA A 548 0.00 9.72 13.16
CA ALA A 548 -1.31 9.21 13.52
C ALA A 548 -1.48 7.73 13.15
N TYR A 549 -2.12 6.95 14.03
CA TYR A 549 -2.44 5.52 13.83
C TYR A 549 -1.23 4.56 13.73
N PHE A 550 -0.05 4.98 14.19
CA PHE A 550 1.12 4.10 14.31
C PHE A 550 1.08 3.32 15.62
N ARG A 551 1.50 2.04 15.59
CA ARG A 551 1.64 1.25 16.83
C ARG A 551 2.96 1.59 17.50
N GLN A 552 4.03 1.71 16.71
CA GLN A 552 5.27 2.34 17.16
C GLN A 552 5.02 3.75 17.69
N GLN A 553 5.64 4.06 18.83
CA GLN A 553 5.50 5.34 19.54
C GLN A 553 6.83 6.11 19.57
N LYS A 554 7.73 5.81 18.61
CA LYS A 554 9.04 6.44 18.49
C LYS A 554 9.41 6.69 17.04
N CYS A 555 9.89 7.89 16.77
CA CYS A 555 10.54 8.27 15.52
C CYS A 555 12.03 8.38 15.81
N GLY A 556 12.75 7.27 15.61
CA GLY A 556 14.12 7.15 16.10
C GLY A 556 14.19 7.14 17.62
N GLY A 557 14.98 8.07 18.18
CA GLY A 557 15.07 8.28 19.62
C GLY A 557 13.91 9.07 20.24
N ALA A 558 13.12 9.81 19.44
CA ALA A 558 12.10 10.73 19.93
C ALA A 558 10.72 10.05 20.09
N GLY A 559 10.15 10.11 21.29
CA GLY A 559 8.80 9.67 21.60
C GLY A 559 7.75 10.78 21.51
N ASN A 560 6.52 10.48 21.94
CA ASN A 560 5.43 11.45 21.98
C ASN A 560 5.74 12.62 22.94
N GLY A 561 5.77 13.83 22.41
CA GLY A 561 6.04 15.07 23.15
C GLY A 561 7.49 15.53 23.09
N ASP A 562 8.41 14.65 22.66
CA ASP A 562 9.83 14.92 22.52
C ASP A 562 10.14 15.76 21.27
N TYR A 563 11.36 16.27 21.20
CA TYR A 563 11.87 16.99 20.04
C TYR A 563 12.86 16.12 19.26
N LEU A 564 12.77 16.20 17.94
CA LEU A 564 13.79 15.70 17.04
C LEU A 564 14.33 16.90 16.24
N GLY A 565 15.53 17.35 16.62
CA GLY A 565 15.99 18.67 16.19
C GLY A 565 15.09 19.75 16.80
N ASP A 566 14.59 20.66 15.98
CA ASP A 566 13.69 21.74 16.41
C ASP A 566 12.19 21.39 16.26
N ILE A 567 11.89 20.17 15.80
CA ILE A 567 10.53 19.72 15.49
C ILE A 567 9.97 18.87 16.64
N LYS A 568 8.76 19.22 17.10
CA LYS A 568 8.06 18.45 18.12
C LYS A 568 7.36 17.22 17.52
N ILE A 569 7.63 16.05 18.08
CA ILE A 569 7.06 14.78 17.62
C ILE A 569 5.86 14.41 18.48
N HIS A 570 4.77 13.98 17.83
CA HIS A 570 3.58 13.48 18.50
C HIS A 570 3.16 12.13 17.93
N PHE A 571 2.58 11.30 18.79
CA PHE A 571 1.90 10.06 18.41
C PHE A 571 0.52 10.02 19.06
N ALA A 572 -0.51 9.80 18.26
CA ALA A 572 -1.88 9.69 18.76
C ALA A 572 -2.79 8.98 17.75
N LEU A 573 -3.94 8.52 18.24
CA LEU A 573 -5.11 8.31 17.38
C LEU A 573 -5.78 9.67 17.21
N ARG A 574 -5.51 10.33 16.09
CA ARG A 574 -6.03 11.67 15.80
C ARG A 574 -6.49 11.72 14.35
N GLU A 575 -7.74 12.12 14.14
CA GLU A 575 -8.29 12.32 12.81
C GLU A 575 -7.52 13.43 12.06
N PRO A 576 -7.36 13.34 10.73
CA PRO A 576 -6.48 14.24 9.99
C PRO A 576 -6.88 15.72 10.13
N HIS A 577 -8.18 16.02 10.04
CA HIS A 577 -8.69 17.39 9.91
C HIS A 577 -9.20 17.97 11.23
N SER A 578 -8.97 17.29 12.36
CA SER A 578 -9.37 17.82 13.67
C SER A 578 -8.80 19.21 13.90
N ARG A 579 -9.56 20.09 14.55
CA ARG A 579 -9.14 21.47 14.78
C ARG A 579 -7.94 21.56 15.73
N LEU A 580 -7.06 22.53 15.48
CA LEU A 580 -5.94 22.87 16.35
C LEU A 580 -6.38 23.89 17.40
N PHE A 581 -6.88 23.40 18.54
CA PHE A 581 -7.47 24.27 19.58
C PHE A 581 -6.50 24.85 20.60
N ARG A 582 -5.36 24.20 20.80
CA ARG A 582 -4.39 24.67 21.80
C ARG A 582 -3.93 26.06 21.37
N ALA A 583 -3.94 27.03 22.28
CA ALA A 583 -3.59 28.43 21.96
C ALA A 583 -2.23 28.57 21.26
N LYS A 584 -1.28 27.67 21.55
CA LYS A 584 0.05 27.60 20.91
C LYS A 584 0.06 26.99 19.51
N ASP A 585 -1.02 26.33 19.10
CA ASP A 585 -1.14 25.58 17.85
C ASP A 585 -2.21 26.19 16.91
N SER A 586 -3.08 27.07 17.41
CA SER A 586 -4.25 27.59 16.66
C SER A 586 -3.90 28.50 15.48
N SER A 587 -2.71 29.08 15.46
CA SER A 587 -2.19 29.87 14.33
C SER A 587 -1.44 29.04 13.29
N LYS A 588 -1.19 27.75 13.57
CA LYS A 588 -0.39 26.88 12.69
C LYS A 588 -1.19 26.45 11.47
N LEU A 589 -0.50 26.29 10.35
CA LEU A 589 -1.06 25.69 9.15
C LEU A 589 -1.18 24.18 9.35
N LEU A 590 -2.41 23.65 9.30
CA LEU A 590 -2.64 22.21 9.28
C LEU A 590 -2.30 21.67 7.88
N VAL A 591 -1.32 20.79 7.81
CA VAL A 591 -0.91 20.09 6.59
C VAL A 591 -1.18 18.60 6.81
N VAL A 592 -1.99 17.97 5.97
CA VAL A 592 -2.39 16.57 6.12
C VAL A 592 -1.91 15.73 4.94
N THR A 593 -1.46 14.51 5.23
CA THR A 593 -1.18 13.49 4.22
C THR A 593 -2.30 12.46 4.20
N TYR A 594 -2.54 11.86 3.03
CA TYR A 594 -3.34 10.64 2.92
C TYR A 594 -2.62 9.63 2.02
N ALA A 595 -2.85 8.34 2.29
CA ALA A 595 -2.34 7.27 1.45
C ALA A 595 -3.16 7.25 0.15
N SER A 596 -2.50 7.55 -0.96
CA SER A 596 -3.04 7.62 -2.32
C SER A 596 -2.54 6.44 -3.16
N ASP A 597 -3.00 6.34 -4.40
CA ASP A 597 -2.59 5.30 -5.36
C ASP A 597 -1.91 5.88 -6.62
N GLY A 598 -0.95 5.14 -7.16
CA GLY A 598 -0.14 5.53 -8.32
C GLY A 598 -0.87 5.44 -9.66
N ASN A 599 -1.95 4.67 -9.76
CA ASN A 599 -2.67 4.40 -11.01
C ASN A 599 -4.13 4.85 -11.01
N THR A 600 -4.59 5.61 -10.01
CA THR A 600 -6.01 5.99 -9.91
C THR A 600 -6.25 7.48 -9.85
N LEU A 601 -7.45 7.89 -10.27
CA LEU A 601 -8.00 9.19 -9.96
C LEU A 601 -8.03 9.38 -8.43
N PRO A 602 -7.85 10.62 -7.94
CA PRO A 602 -7.92 10.89 -6.50
C PRO A 602 -9.20 10.30 -5.89
N GLY A 603 -9.03 9.48 -4.85
CA GLY A 603 -10.13 8.81 -4.14
C GLY A 603 -10.34 7.34 -4.47
N ASN A 604 -9.71 6.80 -5.52
CA ASN A 604 -9.73 5.37 -5.88
C ASN A 604 -11.10 4.68 -5.71
N GLU A 605 -11.32 3.95 -4.60
CA GLU A 605 -12.55 3.21 -4.34
C GLU A 605 -13.81 4.11 -4.22
N PHE A 606 -13.61 5.41 -4.02
CA PHE A 606 -14.64 6.43 -4.17
C PHE A 606 -15.39 6.28 -5.51
N TRP A 607 -14.68 6.08 -6.62
CA TRP A 607 -15.29 6.03 -7.95
C TRP A 607 -16.09 4.74 -8.25
N VAL A 608 -16.08 3.78 -7.32
CA VAL A 608 -16.94 2.59 -7.32
C VAL A 608 -17.99 2.64 -6.19
N GLY A 609 -18.12 3.76 -5.49
CA GLY A 609 -19.12 3.98 -4.44
C GLY A 609 -18.73 3.44 -3.07
N SER A 610 -17.47 3.01 -2.88
CA SER A 610 -16.97 2.52 -1.60
C SER A 610 -16.33 3.67 -0.83
N LEU A 611 -17.02 4.17 0.20
CA LEU A 611 -16.67 5.44 0.86
C LEU A 611 -15.86 5.28 2.15
N GLU A 612 -15.62 4.04 2.60
CA GLU A 612 -15.10 3.75 3.96
C GLU A 612 -13.93 2.75 3.97
N THR A 613 -13.41 2.34 2.81
CA THR A 613 -12.46 1.21 2.73
C THR A 613 -11.01 1.57 3.05
N SER A 614 -10.59 2.80 2.78
CA SER A 614 -9.18 3.19 2.89
C SER A 614 -9.01 4.70 3.09
N GLY A 615 -7.76 5.17 3.06
CA GLY A 615 -7.45 6.60 3.17
C GLY A 615 -7.88 7.41 1.94
N ASP A 616 -7.92 6.78 0.76
CA ASP A 616 -8.34 7.39 -0.50
C ASP A 616 -9.80 7.90 -0.47
N PRO A 617 -10.82 7.05 -0.24
CA PRO A 617 -12.19 7.51 -0.18
C PRO A 617 -12.43 8.41 1.04
N ALA A 618 -11.71 8.21 2.15
CA ALA A 618 -11.80 9.09 3.31
C ALA A 618 -11.38 10.53 2.98
N ALA A 619 -10.27 10.70 2.26
CA ALA A 619 -9.80 12.01 1.78
C ALA A 619 -10.77 12.59 0.74
N ALA A 620 -11.22 11.79 -0.22
CA ALA A 620 -12.20 12.19 -1.24
C ALA A 620 -13.55 12.61 -0.65
N CYS A 621 -13.92 12.03 0.49
CA CYS A 621 -15.15 12.34 1.21
C CYS A 621 -15.03 13.52 2.19
N SER A 622 -13.83 14.03 2.43
CA SER A 622 -13.60 15.10 3.42
C SER A 622 -13.05 16.39 2.81
N THR A 623 -12.62 16.34 1.54
CA THR A 623 -11.91 17.42 0.83
C THR A 623 -12.28 17.46 -0.65
N GLN A 624 -11.77 18.44 -1.39
CA GLN A 624 -12.07 18.63 -2.80
C GLN A 624 -11.12 17.84 -3.75
N ILE A 625 -10.31 16.88 -3.27
CA ILE A 625 -9.26 16.24 -4.09
C ILE A 625 -9.78 15.61 -5.39
N THR A 626 -11.02 15.13 -5.42
CA THR A 626 -11.65 14.52 -6.61
C THR A 626 -11.87 15.50 -7.75
N GLU A 627 -11.88 16.81 -7.46
CA GLU A 627 -11.92 17.91 -8.43
C GLU A 627 -10.56 18.60 -8.54
N LEU A 628 -9.92 18.95 -7.40
CA LEU A 628 -8.71 19.77 -7.40
C LEU A 628 -7.47 19.03 -7.91
N HIS A 629 -7.31 17.75 -7.55
CA HIS A 629 -6.14 16.93 -7.92
C HIS A 629 -6.38 16.14 -9.22
N ASN A 630 -7.57 16.27 -9.81
CA ASN A 630 -7.96 15.55 -11.01
C ASN A 630 -7.68 16.39 -12.26
N SER A 631 -6.70 15.99 -13.06
CA SER A 631 -6.26 16.71 -14.28
C SER A 631 -7.33 16.86 -15.36
N LYS A 632 -8.38 16.01 -15.33
CA LYS A 632 -9.53 16.11 -16.24
C LYS A 632 -10.51 17.20 -15.83
N ILE A 633 -10.51 17.59 -14.55
CA ILE A 633 -11.43 18.59 -13.99
C ILE A 633 -10.70 19.90 -13.74
N ASN A 634 -9.60 19.88 -13.00
CA ASN A 634 -8.81 21.07 -12.71
C ASN A 634 -7.63 21.20 -13.69
N PRO A 635 -7.64 22.18 -14.61
CA PRO A 635 -6.54 22.36 -15.57
C PRO A 635 -5.21 22.70 -14.90
N ARG A 636 -5.22 23.16 -13.65
CA ARG A 636 -4.01 23.46 -12.87
C ARG A 636 -3.29 22.19 -12.39
N ALA A 637 -4.01 21.07 -12.26
CA ALA A 637 -3.44 19.76 -11.94
C ALA A 637 -2.83 19.12 -13.20
N CYS A 638 -1.74 19.70 -13.71
CA CYS A 638 -1.10 19.28 -14.96
C CYS A 638 0.43 19.28 -14.87
N GLY A 639 1.08 18.69 -15.87
CA GLY A 639 2.55 18.63 -15.92
C GLY A 639 3.21 20.02 -16.03
N ALA A 640 2.54 21.02 -16.61
CA ALA A 640 3.09 22.38 -16.69
C ALA A 640 3.15 23.07 -15.32
N SER A 641 2.38 22.58 -14.34
CA SER A 641 2.45 23.02 -12.94
C SER A 641 3.49 22.22 -12.12
N LEU A 642 4.33 21.39 -12.73
CA LEU A 642 5.30 20.57 -12.01
C LEU A 642 6.23 21.42 -11.13
N HIS A 643 6.36 20.96 -9.88
CA HIS A 643 7.35 21.46 -8.95
C HIS A 643 8.35 20.36 -8.59
N VAL A 644 9.58 20.77 -8.30
CA VAL A 644 10.68 19.90 -7.87
C VAL A 644 10.99 20.19 -6.41
N ALA A 645 10.99 19.15 -5.60
CA ALA A 645 11.55 19.19 -4.25
C ALA A 645 13.07 19.01 -4.33
N SER A 646 13.77 20.08 -3.97
CA SER A 646 15.22 20.20 -4.06
C SER A 646 15.85 20.34 -2.69
N ALA A 647 17.00 19.69 -2.54
CA ALA A 647 17.85 19.81 -1.37
C ALA A 647 18.18 21.27 -1.12
N GLU A 648 18.72 21.92 -2.14
CA GLU A 648 19.36 23.21 -2.01
C GLU A 648 18.34 24.35 -1.99
N HIS A 649 17.28 24.22 -2.79
CA HIS A 649 16.39 25.34 -3.07
C HIS A 649 14.96 25.19 -2.55
N GLY A 650 14.65 24.10 -1.83
CA GLY A 650 13.30 23.84 -1.34
C GLY A 650 12.35 23.43 -2.47
N ILE A 651 11.16 24.03 -2.55
CA ILE A 651 10.16 23.70 -3.58
C ILE A 651 10.16 24.77 -4.67
N LEU A 652 10.49 24.37 -5.90
CA LEU A 652 10.56 25.27 -7.06
C LEU A 652 9.68 24.78 -8.21
N HIS A 653 9.15 25.70 -9.00
CA HIS A 653 8.58 25.36 -10.31
C HIS A 653 9.69 24.85 -11.24
N ILE A 654 9.37 23.90 -12.13
CA ILE A 654 10.36 23.23 -12.98
C ILE A 654 11.15 24.20 -13.89
N SER A 655 10.55 25.31 -14.35
CA SER A 655 11.28 26.31 -15.15
C SER A 655 12.34 27.01 -14.30
N ASP A 656 12.00 27.40 -13.07
CA ASP A 656 12.92 28.08 -12.18
C ASP A 656 14.05 27.14 -11.72
N TYR A 657 13.70 25.88 -11.44
CA TYR A 657 14.67 24.84 -11.18
C TYR A 657 15.64 24.64 -12.36
N ALA A 658 15.12 24.56 -13.60
CA ALA A 658 15.94 24.39 -14.79
C ALA A 658 16.87 25.58 -15.04
N LYS A 659 16.40 26.82 -14.82
CA LYS A 659 17.23 28.03 -14.94
C LYS A 659 18.40 27.98 -13.97
N LEU A 660 18.14 27.74 -12.68
CA LEU A 660 19.19 27.70 -11.65
C LEU A 660 20.32 26.70 -11.94
N HIS A 661 20.06 25.63 -12.70
CA HIS A 661 21.04 24.57 -12.96
C HIS A 661 21.63 24.58 -14.37
N LEU A 662 21.07 25.35 -15.31
CA LEU A 662 21.52 25.39 -16.71
C LEU A 662 22.03 26.76 -17.15
N THR A 663 21.70 27.83 -16.42
CA THR A 663 22.15 29.21 -16.65
C THR A 663 22.94 29.70 -15.46
#